data_AF-A0A642UQC7-F1
#
_entry.id   AF-A0A642UQC7-F1
#
_cell.length_a   1.000
_cell.length_b   1.000
_cell.length_c   1.000
_cell.angle_alpha   90.00
_cell.angle_beta   90.00
_cell.angle_gamma   90.00
#
_symmetry.space_group_name_H-M   'P 1'
#
loop_
_entity.id
_entity.type
_entity.pdbx_description
1 polymer ?
#
loop_
_entity_poly.entity_id
_entity_poly.type
_entity_poly.pdbx_seq_one_letter_code
_entity_poly.pdbx_strand_id
1 'polypeptide(L)'
;MDDGRNRVDRVCRFEHLDTDVHNIIFALLDVPSVCRLAIAYAGFGFRRVIADYLSAHVVEVSPEYIVSGDESQVDLATMVLLPSQCRVKVVTSVAFWELARGHFLSEGCPQFKSVAIERAPSIGSAIPMKLGGLSQNITSINLADVVLEARDIPPTMETLSLKNCYVKPTRDFSHLVNLTHLHDENYYDTSDIVLPPSITTLYLGRRKDFVFDVSGLPHLKHVSGRSFANLPWDQLETITCEDIPAGTRCRHLKEITIDPVNDEGARYPDFAGIDCPELHRVEYHCWSRGGDLAEFFSPPQLARLTMFSSLLVGVSDLSVLANVNVLHCRLDVTLTERTPLPPHLVELKLMSSQPVRGVPPQLEVFAYNAYEVARRPHHVVVASANLRQLQVSTAKSLTISCGNLTELTVADVRCMHKLYVPNLERLTVGNTSVPLVKISRLPKLAHLKLTAIDLPRTKMVFTHPLTSVVLAGCKLGRVVVSADTVALEYCELTTCPTIRAKVVKAHGTKVGEGDTAVEFGAGCECQELVCDTVSQIPATVEKVAMSSMPQDPTHLFSVCKSLKSLLLYTYSVTNIRVPPSVTYLKVGAMPPEALATILAKSDASRLEYVECSLTSLPASYAAYQKLIPKTHQHCGGYLWCRHDLSTKLFTTAINH
;
A
#
# COMPACT_ATOMS: atom_id res chain seq x y z
N MET A 1 -3.26 -33.36 65.56
CA MET A 1 -3.42 -31.94 65.20
C MET A 1 -2.98 -31.84 63.76
N ASP A 2 -3.95 -32.09 62.88
CA ASP A 2 -3.85 -31.91 61.44
C ASP A 2 -3.75 -30.43 61.12
N ASP A 3 -2.73 -30.04 60.38
CA ASP A 3 -2.72 -28.78 59.65
C ASP A 3 -2.47 -29.09 58.17
N GLY A 4 -3.51 -29.68 57.58
CA GLY A 4 -3.62 -29.98 56.16
C GLY A 4 -3.60 -28.69 55.36
N ARG A 5 -2.41 -28.31 54.89
CA ARG A 5 -2.21 -27.25 53.90
C ARG A 5 -2.91 -27.63 52.60
N ASN A 6 -4.17 -27.23 52.46
CA ASN A 6 -4.85 -27.06 51.19
C ASN A 6 -4.12 -25.97 50.38
N ARG A 7 -3.03 -26.33 49.69
CA ARG A 7 -2.59 -25.61 48.51
C ARG A 7 -3.62 -25.90 47.41
N VAL A 8 -4.69 -25.11 47.40
CA VAL A 8 -5.52 -24.99 46.22
C VAL A 8 -4.61 -24.38 45.16
N ASP A 9 -4.23 -25.17 44.16
CA ASP A 9 -3.63 -24.66 42.93
C ASP A 9 -4.58 -23.62 42.37
N ARG A 10 -4.32 -22.34 42.67
CA ARG A 10 -5.03 -21.23 42.06
C ARG A 10 -4.62 -21.23 40.60
N VAL A 11 -5.45 -21.87 39.77
CA VAL A 11 -5.37 -21.76 38.31
C VAL A 11 -5.44 -20.27 37.99
N CYS A 12 -4.30 -19.70 37.61
CA CYS A 12 -4.23 -18.33 37.12
C CYS A 12 -4.96 -18.32 35.78
N ARG A 13 -6.17 -17.76 35.78
CA ARG A 13 -6.96 -17.63 34.57
C ARG A 13 -6.58 -16.32 33.88
N PHE A 14 -6.72 -16.29 32.56
CA PHE A 14 -6.36 -15.13 31.75
C PHE A 14 -7.06 -13.85 32.23
N GLU A 15 -8.34 -13.95 32.63
CA GLU A 15 -9.12 -12.82 33.16
C GLU A 15 -8.63 -12.26 34.50
N HIS A 16 -7.73 -12.95 35.19
CA HIS A 16 -7.16 -12.52 36.48
C HIS A 16 -5.75 -11.92 36.36
N LEU A 17 -5.19 -11.82 35.15
CA LEU A 17 -3.92 -11.12 34.94
C LEU A 17 -4.12 -9.62 35.13
N ASP A 18 -3.04 -8.90 35.44
CA ASP A 18 -3.07 -7.46 35.54
C ASP A 18 -3.25 -6.81 34.16
N THR A 19 -3.91 -5.65 34.12
CA THR A 19 -4.18 -4.88 32.90
C THR A 19 -2.91 -4.61 32.08
N ASP A 20 -1.78 -4.39 32.72
CA ASP A 20 -0.50 -4.15 32.04
C ASP A 20 -0.03 -5.39 31.26
N VAL A 21 -0.24 -6.59 31.83
CA VAL A 21 0.07 -7.86 31.16
C VAL A 21 -0.88 -8.07 29.99
N HIS A 22 -2.17 -7.78 30.15
CA HIS A 22 -3.12 -7.83 29.03
C HIS A 22 -2.74 -6.88 27.90
N ASN A 23 -2.36 -5.65 28.21
CA ASN A 23 -1.94 -4.67 27.21
C ASN A 23 -0.69 -5.14 26.44
N ILE A 24 0.28 -5.76 27.13
CA ILE A 24 1.44 -6.38 26.48
C ILE A 24 0.98 -7.51 25.55
N ILE A 25 0.08 -8.39 26.01
CA ILE A 25 -0.41 -9.50 25.19
C ILE A 25 -1.17 -8.98 23.97
N PHE A 26 -2.06 -7.99 24.13
CA PHE A 26 -2.82 -7.43 23.01
C PHE A 26 -1.93 -6.73 22.00
N ALA A 27 -0.88 -6.03 22.46
CA ALA A 27 0.11 -5.41 21.57
C ALA A 27 0.91 -6.44 20.74
N LEU A 28 0.89 -7.72 21.11
CA LEU A 28 1.50 -8.82 20.36
C LEU A 28 0.52 -9.54 19.44
N LEU A 29 -0.79 -9.24 19.53
CA LEU A 29 -1.83 -9.82 18.70
C LEU A 29 -2.25 -8.85 17.60
N ASP A 30 -2.74 -9.39 16.49
CA ASP A 30 -3.40 -8.56 15.48
C ASP A 30 -4.79 -8.11 15.95
N VAL A 31 -5.26 -6.98 15.41
CA VAL A 31 -6.56 -6.40 15.78
C VAL A 31 -7.72 -7.40 15.58
N PRO A 32 -7.79 -8.17 14.47
CA PRO A 32 -8.82 -9.20 14.30
C PRO A 32 -8.85 -10.25 15.41
N SER A 33 -7.70 -10.73 15.88
CA SER A 33 -7.65 -11.69 17.00
C SER A 33 -8.16 -11.07 18.29
N VAL A 34 -7.83 -9.81 18.56
CA VAL A 34 -8.34 -9.08 19.74
C VAL A 34 -9.85 -8.85 19.63
N CYS A 35 -10.38 -8.57 18.44
CA CYS A 35 -11.83 -8.50 18.19
C CYS A 35 -12.53 -9.84 18.48
N ARG A 36 -11.98 -10.96 18.00
CA ARG A 36 -12.52 -12.30 18.29
C ARG A 36 -12.47 -12.61 19.80
N LEU A 37 -11.41 -12.18 20.49
CA LEU A 37 -11.28 -12.28 21.93
C LEU A 37 -12.37 -11.46 22.65
N ALA A 38 -12.64 -10.24 22.19
CA ALA A 38 -13.70 -9.38 22.74
C ALA A 38 -15.07 -10.07 22.71
N ILE A 39 -15.35 -10.79 21.61
CA ILE A 39 -16.59 -11.54 21.42
C ILE A 39 -16.62 -12.78 22.31
N ALA A 40 -15.54 -13.56 22.35
CA ALA A 40 -15.43 -14.74 23.21
C ALA A 40 -15.62 -14.41 24.69
N TYR A 41 -15.21 -13.20 25.12
CA TYR A 41 -15.30 -12.72 26.49
C TYR A 41 -16.45 -11.73 26.74
N ALA A 42 -17.45 -11.63 25.85
CA ALA A 42 -18.51 -10.62 25.94
C ALA A 42 -19.31 -10.63 27.26
N GLY A 43 -19.36 -11.77 27.96
CA GLY A 43 -20.03 -11.94 29.25
C GLY A 43 -19.17 -11.77 30.51
N PHE A 44 -17.90 -11.39 30.38
CA PHE A 44 -16.96 -11.32 31.50
C PHE A 44 -16.56 -9.86 31.82
N GLY A 45 -16.27 -9.56 33.09
CA GLY A 45 -15.80 -8.23 33.53
C GLY A 45 -14.52 -7.77 32.83
N PHE A 46 -13.74 -8.73 32.33
CA PHE A 46 -12.55 -8.54 31.50
C PHE A 46 -12.81 -7.76 30.18
N ARG A 47 -14.05 -7.73 29.69
CA ARG A 47 -14.44 -7.02 28.45
C ARG A 47 -14.03 -5.55 28.44
N ARG A 48 -14.03 -4.88 29.60
CA ARG A 48 -13.66 -3.46 29.69
C ARG A 48 -12.22 -3.22 29.25
N VAL A 49 -11.28 -4.09 29.64
CA VAL A 49 -9.86 -3.96 29.28
C VAL A 49 -9.66 -4.12 27.78
N ILE A 50 -10.36 -5.08 27.16
CA ILE A 50 -10.34 -5.26 25.70
C ILE A 50 -10.98 -4.05 25.00
N ALA A 51 -12.09 -3.52 25.52
CA ALA A 51 -12.76 -2.35 24.95
C ALA A 51 -11.89 -1.09 25.00
N ASP A 52 -11.19 -0.87 26.12
CA ASP A 52 -10.26 0.25 26.28
C ASP A 52 -9.12 0.13 25.26
N TYR A 53 -8.55 -1.07 25.08
CA TYR A 53 -7.55 -1.33 24.04
C TYR A 53 -8.10 -1.04 22.63
N LEU A 54 -9.26 -1.60 22.26
CA LEU A 54 -9.85 -1.42 20.94
C LEU A 54 -10.30 0.03 20.68
N SER A 55 -10.62 0.82 21.71
CA SER A 55 -11.00 2.24 21.54
C SER A 55 -9.84 3.13 21.06
N ALA A 56 -8.61 2.70 21.33
CA ALA A 56 -7.38 3.37 20.90
C ALA A 56 -6.95 2.94 19.48
N HIS A 57 -7.56 1.91 18.91
CA HIS A 57 -7.19 1.33 17.62
C HIS A 57 -8.31 1.50 16.59
N VAL A 58 -7.93 1.49 15.30
CA VAL A 58 -8.90 1.43 14.20
C VAL A 58 -9.11 -0.04 13.84
N VAL A 59 -10.36 -0.50 13.92
CA VAL A 59 -10.77 -1.84 13.49
C VAL A 59 -11.19 -1.78 12.03
N GLU A 60 -10.41 -2.38 11.15
CA GLU A 60 -10.75 -2.50 9.74
C GLU A 60 -11.73 -3.65 9.52
N VAL A 61 -12.88 -3.33 8.93
CA VAL A 61 -13.98 -4.28 8.68
C VAL A 61 -14.25 -4.36 7.19
N SER A 62 -14.45 -5.56 6.67
CA SER A 62 -14.59 -5.79 5.23
C SER A 62 -15.70 -6.80 4.95
N PRO A 63 -16.74 -6.45 4.16
CA PRO A 63 -17.72 -7.43 3.69
C PRO A 63 -17.09 -8.51 2.81
N GLU A 64 -15.95 -8.23 2.19
CA GLU A 64 -15.23 -9.17 1.33
C GLU A 64 -14.76 -10.41 2.10
N TYR A 65 -14.65 -10.36 3.44
CA TYR A 65 -14.35 -11.53 4.27
C TYR A 65 -15.25 -12.73 3.95
N ILE A 66 -16.54 -12.47 3.75
CA ILE A 66 -17.56 -13.50 3.46
C ILE A 66 -17.18 -14.30 2.21
N VAL A 67 -16.48 -13.65 1.28
CA VAL A 67 -16.12 -14.19 -0.03
C VAL A 67 -14.66 -14.66 -0.08
N SER A 68 -13.76 -13.95 0.59
CA SER A 68 -12.32 -14.26 0.60
C SER A 68 -11.95 -15.34 1.61
N GLY A 69 -12.74 -15.50 2.68
CA GLY A 69 -12.39 -16.32 3.85
C GLY A 69 -11.13 -15.83 4.56
N ASP A 70 -10.74 -14.57 4.36
CA ASP A 70 -9.49 -14.02 4.87
C ASP A 70 -9.58 -13.74 6.37
N GLU A 71 -9.12 -14.69 7.17
CA GLU A 71 -9.11 -14.59 8.63
C GLU A 71 -8.36 -13.38 9.21
N SER A 72 -7.55 -12.68 8.40
CA SER A 72 -6.91 -11.42 8.80
C SER A 72 -7.84 -10.21 8.77
N GLN A 73 -9.10 -10.37 8.34
CA GLN A 73 -10.10 -9.29 8.31
C GLN A 73 -11.23 -9.53 9.32
N VAL A 74 -11.86 -8.45 9.75
CA VAL A 74 -13.08 -8.50 10.58
C VAL A 74 -14.28 -8.38 9.65
N ASP A 75 -15.27 -9.27 9.79
CA ASP A 75 -16.49 -9.20 9.00
C ASP A 75 -17.57 -8.30 9.62
N LEU A 76 -18.59 -7.98 8.83
CA LEU A 76 -19.69 -7.11 9.27
C LEU A 76 -20.50 -7.71 10.44
N ALA A 77 -20.57 -9.04 10.57
CA ALA A 77 -21.29 -9.68 11.67
C ALA A 77 -20.52 -9.56 13.01
N THR A 78 -19.21 -9.77 12.95
CA THR A 78 -18.25 -9.63 14.04
C THR A 78 -18.21 -8.18 14.51
N MET A 79 -18.25 -7.23 13.59
CA MET A 79 -18.30 -5.79 13.87
C MET A 79 -19.48 -5.40 14.76
N VAL A 80 -20.69 -5.94 14.53
CA VAL A 80 -21.89 -5.62 15.32
C VAL A 80 -21.75 -6.04 16.79
N LEU A 81 -20.89 -7.02 17.07
CA LEU A 81 -20.66 -7.53 18.42
C LEU A 81 -19.56 -6.76 19.18
N LEU A 82 -18.87 -5.83 18.52
CA LEU A 82 -17.77 -5.07 19.12
C LEU A 82 -18.27 -4.02 20.14
N PRO A 83 -17.43 -3.62 21.11
CA PRO A 83 -17.74 -2.49 21.99
C PRO A 83 -18.04 -1.20 21.21
N SER A 84 -19.04 -0.44 21.64
CA SER A 84 -19.49 0.80 20.96
C SER A 84 -18.44 1.91 20.87
N GLN A 85 -17.38 1.84 21.69
CA GLN A 85 -16.27 2.80 21.70
C GLN A 85 -15.24 2.55 20.58
N CYS A 86 -15.32 1.40 19.88
CA CYS A 86 -14.36 1.02 18.86
C CYS A 86 -14.44 1.97 17.67
N ARG A 87 -13.27 2.39 17.16
CA ARG A 87 -13.21 3.15 15.91
C ARG A 87 -13.20 2.16 14.75
N VAL A 88 -14.32 2.01 14.09
CA VAL A 88 -14.41 1.13 12.92
C VAL A 88 -14.13 1.92 11.65
N LYS A 89 -13.34 1.32 10.76
CA LYS A 89 -13.15 1.73 9.38
C LYS A 89 -13.66 0.59 8.49
N VAL A 90 -14.79 0.79 7.84
CA VAL A 90 -15.29 -0.19 6.87
C VAL A 90 -14.52 0.00 5.57
N VAL A 91 -13.75 -1.00 5.16
CA VAL A 91 -13.04 -1.07 3.87
C VAL A 91 -13.86 -1.95 2.95
N THR A 92 -14.39 -1.39 1.87
CA THR A 92 -15.18 -2.18 0.91
C THR A 92 -14.96 -1.73 -0.51
N SER A 93 -15.06 -2.68 -1.43
CA SER A 93 -15.11 -2.42 -2.85
C SER A 93 -16.51 -2.11 -3.33
N VAL A 94 -16.57 -1.40 -4.47
CA VAL A 94 -17.84 -0.98 -5.08
C VAL A 94 -18.79 -2.16 -5.32
N ALA A 95 -18.25 -3.37 -5.56
CA ALA A 95 -19.05 -4.58 -5.75
C ALA A 95 -19.82 -5.00 -4.49
N PHE A 96 -19.27 -4.74 -3.31
CA PHE A 96 -19.86 -5.07 -2.01
C PHE A 96 -20.47 -3.86 -1.29
N TRP A 97 -20.43 -2.67 -1.91
CA TRP A 97 -20.97 -1.45 -1.33
C TRP A 97 -22.45 -1.57 -0.92
N GLU A 98 -23.30 -2.16 -1.77
CA GLU A 98 -24.72 -2.31 -1.43
C GLU A 98 -24.94 -3.23 -0.23
N LEU A 99 -24.09 -4.25 -0.05
CA LEU A 99 -24.10 -5.11 1.13
C LEU A 99 -23.70 -4.32 2.38
N ALA A 100 -22.57 -3.60 2.32
CA ALA A 100 -22.13 -2.73 3.41
C ALA A 100 -23.19 -1.65 3.75
N ARG A 101 -23.80 -1.04 2.72
CA ARG A 101 -24.89 -0.06 2.88
C ARG A 101 -26.11 -0.66 3.54
N GLY A 102 -26.49 -1.89 3.19
CA GLY A 102 -27.56 -2.62 3.87
C GLY A 102 -27.32 -2.72 5.37
N HIS A 103 -26.09 -3.04 5.78
CA HIS A 103 -25.70 -3.06 7.19
C HIS A 103 -25.64 -1.65 7.82
N PHE A 104 -25.22 -0.61 7.09
CA PHE A 104 -25.27 0.77 7.60
C PHE A 104 -26.70 1.28 7.86
N LEU A 105 -27.68 0.72 7.15
CA LEU A 105 -29.09 1.08 7.25
C LEU A 105 -29.87 0.23 8.27
N SER A 106 -29.33 -0.90 8.74
CA SER A 106 -30.04 -1.77 9.67
C SER A 106 -30.15 -1.14 11.06
N GLU A 107 -31.34 -1.17 11.63
CA GLU A 107 -31.60 -0.81 13.02
C GLU A 107 -30.73 -1.70 13.93
N GLY A 108 -29.82 -1.11 14.71
CA GLY A 108 -28.90 -1.84 15.58
C GLY A 108 -27.42 -1.77 15.17
N CYS A 109 -27.10 -1.20 14.01
CA CYS A 109 -25.71 -1.02 13.63
C CYS A 109 -25.01 0.02 14.53
N PRO A 110 -23.89 -0.32 15.22
CA PRO A 110 -23.19 0.62 16.07
C PRO A 110 -22.72 1.86 15.28
N GLN A 111 -22.70 3.02 15.95
CA GLN A 111 -22.35 4.29 15.32
C GLN A 111 -20.89 4.28 14.83
N PHE A 112 -20.67 4.22 13.51
CA PHE A 112 -19.33 4.27 12.93
C PHE A 112 -18.83 5.70 12.76
N LYS A 113 -17.54 5.91 13.03
CA LYS A 113 -16.88 7.21 12.82
C LYS A 113 -16.28 7.35 11.41
N SER A 114 -15.86 6.27 10.75
CA SER A 114 -15.15 6.34 9.47
C SER A 114 -15.56 5.21 8.51
N VAL A 115 -15.59 5.52 7.21
CA VAL A 115 -15.85 4.58 6.11
C VAL A 115 -14.80 4.80 5.01
N ALA A 116 -14.19 3.74 4.50
CA ALA A 116 -13.27 3.78 3.37
C ALA A 116 -13.79 2.86 2.25
N ILE A 117 -14.09 3.43 1.10
CA ILE A 117 -14.59 2.70 -0.06
C ILE A 117 -13.48 2.73 -1.12
N GLU A 118 -12.89 1.56 -1.37
CA GLU A 118 -11.78 1.41 -2.30
C GLU A 118 -12.23 0.63 -3.53
N ARG A 119 -12.16 1.21 -4.73
CA ARG A 119 -12.47 0.45 -5.94
C ARG A 119 -11.45 -0.67 -6.14
N ALA A 120 -11.94 -1.89 -6.36
CA ALA A 120 -11.12 -2.97 -6.89
C ALA A 120 -10.63 -2.59 -8.30
N PRO A 121 -9.33 -2.73 -8.60
CA PRO A 121 -8.74 -2.26 -9.86
C PRO A 121 -9.52 -2.85 -11.04
N SER A 122 -10.29 -2.00 -11.71
CA SER A 122 -11.00 -2.39 -12.92
C SER A 122 -10.80 -1.31 -13.97
N ILE A 123 -10.43 -1.75 -15.18
CA ILE A 123 -10.28 -0.91 -16.35
C ILE A 123 -11.70 -0.58 -16.84
N GLY A 124 -12.27 0.54 -16.39
CA GLY A 124 -13.64 0.89 -16.77
C GLY A 124 -14.11 2.25 -16.25
N SER A 125 -15.23 2.73 -16.81
CA SER A 125 -15.90 3.97 -16.37
C SER A 125 -16.20 3.95 -14.87
N ALA A 126 -16.07 5.10 -14.20
CA ALA A 126 -16.44 5.25 -12.81
C ALA A 126 -17.90 4.79 -12.56
N ILE A 127 -18.14 4.11 -11.45
CA ILE A 127 -19.43 3.46 -11.16
C ILE A 127 -20.32 4.41 -10.36
N PRO A 128 -21.58 4.66 -10.78
CA PRO A 128 -22.55 5.41 -9.97
C PRO A 128 -22.75 4.76 -8.60
N MET A 129 -22.54 5.56 -7.56
CA MET A 129 -22.65 5.13 -6.17
C MET A 129 -23.58 6.09 -5.42
N LYS A 130 -24.50 5.51 -4.66
CA LYS A 130 -25.41 6.25 -3.78
C LYS A 130 -24.89 6.18 -2.35
N LEU A 131 -24.60 7.33 -1.77
CA LEU A 131 -24.20 7.50 -0.36
C LEU A 131 -25.38 7.88 0.55
N GLY A 132 -26.55 8.15 -0.04
CA GLY A 132 -27.76 8.46 0.72
C GLY A 132 -28.12 7.39 1.76
N GLY A 133 -28.56 7.86 2.93
CA GLY A 133 -28.96 7.01 4.06
C GLY A 133 -27.83 6.60 5.00
N LEU A 134 -26.58 6.97 4.70
CA LEU A 134 -25.48 6.83 5.64
C LEU A 134 -25.74 7.63 6.93
N SER A 135 -25.43 7.03 8.08
CA SER A 135 -25.76 7.55 9.41
C SER A 135 -25.14 8.93 9.69
N GLN A 136 -25.72 9.66 10.64
CA GLN A 136 -25.26 10.99 11.08
C GLN A 136 -23.89 10.98 11.80
N ASN A 137 -23.19 9.85 11.92
CA ASN A 137 -21.94 9.77 12.69
C ASN A 137 -20.69 9.55 11.85
N ILE A 138 -20.84 9.44 10.53
CA ILE A 138 -19.70 9.24 9.64
C ILE A 138 -19.00 10.60 9.48
N THR A 139 -17.79 10.69 10.02
CA THR A 139 -16.93 11.88 9.96
C THR A 139 -15.82 11.76 8.93
N SER A 140 -15.55 10.56 8.38
CA SER A 140 -14.53 10.37 7.37
C SER A 140 -14.98 9.43 6.26
N ILE A 141 -14.83 9.86 5.00
CA ILE A 141 -15.04 9.05 3.80
C ILE A 141 -13.80 9.12 2.90
N ASN A 142 -13.29 7.96 2.48
CA ASN A 142 -12.30 7.84 1.41
C ASN A 142 -12.92 7.09 0.22
N LEU A 143 -12.99 7.71 -0.95
CA LEU A 143 -13.57 7.15 -2.17
C LEU A 143 -12.51 7.06 -3.25
N ALA A 144 -12.47 5.92 -3.95
CA ALA A 144 -11.68 5.77 -5.16
C ALA A 144 -12.57 5.38 -6.36
N ASP A 145 -12.40 6.09 -7.47
CA ASP A 145 -12.86 5.73 -8.81
C ASP A 145 -14.39 5.52 -8.96
N VAL A 146 -15.20 6.34 -8.28
CA VAL A 146 -16.68 6.30 -8.27
C VAL A 146 -17.33 7.54 -8.86
N VAL A 147 -18.58 7.43 -9.30
CA VAL A 147 -19.44 8.58 -9.65
C VAL A 147 -20.42 8.83 -8.50
N LEU A 148 -20.44 10.04 -7.94
CA LEU A 148 -21.34 10.39 -6.85
C LEU A 148 -22.01 11.75 -7.08
N GLU A 149 -23.03 12.06 -6.28
CA GLU A 149 -23.60 13.40 -6.18
C GLU A 149 -23.11 14.06 -4.89
N ALA A 150 -22.65 15.31 -4.94
CA ALA A 150 -22.09 15.98 -3.76
C ALA A 150 -23.08 16.03 -2.58
N ARG A 151 -24.37 16.24 -2.90
CA ARG A 151 -25.48 16.27 -1.94
C ARG A 151 -25.72 14.95 -1.20
N ASP A 152 -25.25 13.82 -1.72
CA ASP A 152 -25.39 12.52 -1.07
C ASP A 152 -24.36 12.33 0.05
N ILE A 153 -23.35 13.19 0.14
CA ILE A 153 -22.33 13.14 1.19
C ILE A 153 -22.94 13.64 2.51
N PRO A 154 -22.83 12.88 3.61
CA PRO A 154 -23.39 13.26 4.90
C PRO A 154 -22.84 14.61 5.42
N PRO A 155 -23.68 15.50 5.98
CA PRO A 155 -23.26 16.82 6.49
C PRO A 155 -22.34 16.76 7.72
N THR A 156 -22.24 15.60 8.35
CA THR A 156 -21.37 15.29 9.49
C THR A 156 -19.92 15.00 9.09
N MET A 157 -19.61 15.05 7.80
CA MET A 157 -18.27 14.82 7.29
C MET A 157 -17.25 15.83 7.82
N GLU A 158 -16.14 15.35 8.34
CA GLU A 158 -14.97 16.15 8.74
C GLU A 158 -13.80 15.95 7.77
N THR A 159 -13.66 14.75 7.19
CA THR A 159 -12.60 14.37 6.26
C THR A 159 -13.16 13.69 5.02
N LEU A 160 -12.86 14.24 3.84
CA LEU A 160 -13.24 13.67 2.55
C LEU A 160 -12.01 13.44 1.69
N SER A 161 -11.78 12.19 1.28
CA SER A 161 -10.77 11.82 0.30
C SER A 161 -11.44 11.29 -0.97
N LEU A 162 -11.11 11.87 -2.11
CA LEU A 162 -11.62 11.53 -3.43
C LEU A 162 -10.44 11.23 -4.34
N LYS A 163 -10.36 10.02 -4.87
CA LYS A 163 -9.32 9.61 -5.82
C LYS A 163 -9.97 9.15 -7.12
N ASN A 164 -9.65 9.78 -8.25
CA ASN A 164 -10.27 9.49 -9.55
C ASN A 164 -11.82 9.40 -9.55
N CYS A 165 -12.49 10.07 -8.62
CA CYS A 165 -13.95 10.18 -8.55
C CYS A 165 -14.48 11.24 -9.51
N TYR A 166 -15.75 11.10 -9.88
CA TYR A 166 -16.50 12.09 -10.66
C TYR A 166 -17.73 12.54 -9.89
N VAL A 167 -17.88 13.83 -9.63
CA VAL A 167 -18.96 14.37 -8.78
C VAL A 167 -19.95 15.14 -9.66
N LYS A 168 -21.19 14.65 -9.74
CA LYS A 168 -22.26 15.22 -10.58
C LYS A 168 -23.20 16.13 -9.78
N PRO A 169 -23.82 17.15 -10.42
CA PRO A 169 -23.41 17.82 -11.66
C PRO A 169 -22.32 18.89 -11.43
N THR A 170 -22.16 19.34 -10.18
CA THR A 170 -21.20 20.36 -9.74
C THR A 170 -20.50 19.89 -8.46
N ARG A 171 -19.28 20.37 -8.23
CA ARG A 171 -18.47 20.03 -7.05
C ARG A 171 -18.73 21.00 -5.90
N ASP A 172 -20.00 21.11 -5.55
CA ASP A 172 -20.45 21.96 -4.46
C ASP A 172 -20.50 21.18 -3.14
N PHE A 173 -19.54 21.47 -2.26
CA PHE A 173 -19.43 20.91 -0.92
C PHE A 173 -19.83 21.90 0.17
N SER A 174 -20.48 23.02 -0.19
CA SER A 174 -20.86 24.08 0.76
C SER A 174 -21.79 23.60 1.88
N HIS A 175 -22.56 22.53 1.66
CA HIS A 175 -23.42 21.91 2.68
C HIS A 175 -22.63 21.14 3.76
N LEU A 176 -21.37 20.80 3.51
CA LEU A 176 -20.51 20.05 4.43
C LEU A 176 -19.83 20.98 5.44
N VAL A 177 -20.61 21.69 6.25
CA VAL A 177 -20.11 22.74 7.17
C VAL A 177 -19.05 22.26 8.18
N ASN A 178 -18.98 20.95 8.47
CA ASN A 178 -17.99 20.36 9.36
C ASN A 178 -16.71 19.89 8.65
N LEU A 179 -16.66 19.97 7.31
CA LEU A 179 -15.54 19.48 6.52
C LEU A 179 -14.30 20.34 6.76
N THR A 180 -13.31 19.74 7.42
CA THR A 180 -12.03 20.40 7.75
C THR A 180 -10.90 19.93 6.84
N HIS A 181 -11.00 18.69 6.32
CA HIS A 181 -9.96 18.07 5.49
C HIS A 181 -10.57 17.61 4.16
N LEU A 182 -10.04 18.13 3.05
CA LEU A 182 -10.35 17.64 1.72
C LEU A 182 -9.07 17.17 1.02
N HIS A 183 -9.09 15.93 0.55
CA HIS A 183 -8.05 15.34 -0.29
C HIS A 183 -8.65 14.92 -1.62
N ASP A 184 -8.27 15.59 -2.70
CA ASP A 184 -8.90 15.41 -4.01
C ASP A 184 -7.87 15.10 -5.10
N GLU A 185 -7.63 13.82 -5.39
CA GLU A 185 -6.75 13.32 -6.45
C GLU A 185 -7.46 13.17 -7.82
N ASN A 186 -8.44 14.01 -8.13
CA ASN A 186 -9.15 13.92 -9.41
C ASN A 186 -8.42 14.67 -10.53
N TYR A 187 -7.94 13.94 -11.55
CA TYR A 187 -7.19 14.51 -12.67
C TYR A 187 -8.04 15.01 -13.85
N TYR A 188 -9.30 14.60 -13.99
CA TYR A 188 -10.06 14.76 -15.26
C TYR A 188 -11.28 15.71 -15.23
N ASP A 189 -11.79 16.07 -14.05
CA ASP A 189 -13.01 16.86 -13.86
C ASP A 189 -12.77 18.39 -13.76
N THR A 190 -13.02 19.16 -14.81
CA THR A 190 -12.75 20.62 -14.87
C THR A 190 -13.81 21.49 -14.19
N SER A 191 -14.76 20.91 -13.45
CA SER A 191 -15.83 21.66 -12.82
C SER A 191 -15.33 22.55 -11.67
N ASP A 192 -15.99 23.69 -11.50
CA ASP A 192 -15.77 24.59 -10.36
C ASP A 192 -16.04 23.85 -9.05
N ILE A 193 -15.12 24.00 -8.10
CA ILE A 193 -15.22 23.44 -6.76
C ILE A 193 -15.67 24.56 -5.82
N VAL A 194 -16.70 24.30 -5.02
CA VAL A 194 -17.14 25.20 -3.95
C VAL A 194 -16.92 24.50 -2.63
N LEU A 195 -16.12 25.11 -1.75
CA LEU A 195 -15.72 24.54 -0.47
C LEU A 195 -16.29 25.34 0.70
N PRO A 196 -16.60 24.69 1.83
CA PRO A 196 -17.05 25.38 3.04
C PRO A 196 -15.87 26.12 3.71
N PRO A 197 -16.13 27.22 4.45
CA PRO A 197 -15.07 28.01 5.08
C PRO A 197 -14.34 27.29 6.23
N SER A 198 -14.85 26.13 6.67
CA SER A 198 -14.28 25.30 7.74
C SER A 198 -13.03 24.52 7.32
N ILE A 199 -12.67 24.50 6.03
CA ILE A 199 -11.48 23.79 5.54
C ILE A 199 -10.21 24.37 6.19
N THR A 200 -9.44 23.48 6.81
CA THR A 200 -8.11 23.75 7.36
C THR A 200 -7.00 23.07 6.56
N THR A 201 -7.31 21.93 5.93
CA THR A 201 -6.39 21.15 5.11
C THR A 201 -6.99 20.90 3.73
N LEU A 202 -6.27 21.31 2.69
CA LEU A 202 -6.68 21.16 1.31
C LEU A 202 -5.57 20.51 0.48
N TYR A 203 -5.84 19.32 -0.03
CA TYR A 203 -5.06 18.68 -1.08
C TYR A 203 -5.88 18.66 -2.37
N LEU A 204 -5.38 19.30 -3.43
CA LEU A 204 -5.94 19.22 -4.78
C LEU A 204 -4.89 18.63 -5.73
N GLY A 205 -5.30 17.61 -6.48
CA GLY A 205 -4.47 16.86 -7.40
C GLY A 205 -3.84 17.72 -8.50
N ARG A 206 -2.74 17.23 -9.05
CA ARG A 206 -1.84 17.97 -9.94
C ARG A 206 -2.48 18.21 -11.31
N ARG A 207 -3.16 19.35 -11.50
CA ARG A 207 -3.58 19.84 -12.81
C ARG A 207 -2.83 21.11 -13.16
N LYS A 208 -2.38 21.20 -14.41
CA LYS A 208 -1.63 22.37 -14.90
C LYS A 208 -2.52 23.57 -15.22
N ASP A 209 -3.77 23.32 -15.62
CA ASP A 209 -4.63 24.35 -16.21
C ASP A 209 -5.74 24.86 -15.26
N PHE A 210 -5.69 24.47 -13.99
CA PHE A 210 -6.74 24.80 -13.01
C PHE A 210 -6.14 25.57 -11.84
N VAL A 211 -6.53 26.84 -11.68
CA VAL A 211 -6.14 27.67 -10.53
C VAL A 211 -7.32 27.77 -9.59
N PHE A 212 -7.18 27.27 -8.36
CA PHE A 212 -8.23 27.35 -7.34
C PHE A 212 -8.06 28.61 -6.49
N ASP A 213 -9.08 29.46 -6.42
CA ASP A 213 -9.09 30.62 -5.53
C ASP A 213 -9.42 30.18 -4.09
N VAL A 214 -8.46 30.34 -3.18
CA VAL A 214 -8.64 30.00 -1.75
C VAL A 214 -9.11 31.18 -0.89
N SER A 215 -9.47 32.32 -1.49
CA SER A 215 -9.91 33.52 -0.76
C SER A 215 -11.09 33.27 0.18
N GLY A 216 -11.95 32.29 -0.12
CA GLY A 216 -13.08 31.86 0.70
C GLY A 216 -12.75 30.94 1.88
N LEU A 217 -11.47 30.59 2.11
CA LEU A 217 -11.02 29.62 3.11
C LEU A 217 -10.19 30.29 4.23
N PRO A 218 -10.83 31.02 5.16
CA PRO A 218 -10.12 31.81 6.17
C PRO A 218 -9.36 30.97 7.20
N HIS A 219 -9.67 29.68 7.34
CA HIS A 219 -9.04 28.80 8.32
C HIS A 219 -7.98 27.87 7.71
N LEU A 220 -7.63 28.08 6.45
CA LEU A 220 -6.69 27.25 5.70
C LEU A 220 -5.27 27.35 6.29
N LYS A 221 -4.70 26.20 6.66
CA LYS A 221 -3.37 26.07 7.27
C LYS A 221 -2.44 25.15 6.47
N HIS A 222 -3.00 24.12 5.86
CA HIS A 222 -2.24 23.09 5.14
C HIS A 222 -2.73 23.02 3.71
N VAL A 223 -1.82 23.25 2.76
CA VAL A 223 -2.15 23.26 1.34
C VAL A 223 -1.21 22.36 0.58
N SER A 224 -1.74 21.48 -0.26
CA SER A 224 -0.95 20.69 -1.17
C SER A 224 -1.61 20.63 -2.54
N GLY A 225 -0.83 20.92 -3.58
CA GLY A 225 -1.32 21.01 -4.96
C GLY A 225 -0.37 21.90 -5.75
N ARG A 226 -0.79 22.29 -6.96
CA ARG A 226 0.08 23.07 -7.87
C ARG A 226 -0.34 24.51 -8.03
N SER A 227 -1.64 24.76 -8.13
CA SER A 227 -2.12 26.03 -8.68
C SER A 227 -3.23 26.59 -7.81
N PHE A 228 -2.85 27.48 -6.90
CA PHE A 228 -3.75 28.21 -6.01
C PHE A 228 -3.60 29.71 -6.21
N ALA A 229 -4.71 30.43 -6.24
CA ALA A 229 -4.74 31.89 -6.19
C ALA A 229 -5.08 32.37 -4.77
N ASN A 230 -4.59 33.57 -4.41
CA ASN A 230 -4.91 34.25 -3.15
C ASN A 230 -4.60 33.43 -1.89
N LEU A 231 -3.49 32.67 -1.90
CA LEU A 231 -3.03 31.91 -0.74
C LEU A 231 -2.86 32.82 0.50
N PRO A 232 -3.40 32.43 1.66
CA PRO A 232 -3.27 33.20 2.89
C PRO A 232 -1.91 32.92 3.57
N TRP A 233 -0.82 33.31 2.91
CA TRP A 233 0.56 32.96 3.28
C TRP A 233 0.92 33.18 4.76
N ASP A 234 0.39 34.23 5.37
CA ASP A 234 0.70 34.57 6.77
C ASP A 234 0.19 33.55 7.79
N GLN A 235 -0.80 32.70 7.46
CA GLN A 235 -1.36 31.67 8.36
C GLN A 235 -1.04 30.23 7.96
N LEU A 236 -0.40 30.01 6.82
CA LEU A 236 -0.05 28.68 6.35
C LEU A 236 1.06 28.08 7.22
N GLU A 237 0.85 26.84 7.64
CA GLU A 237 1.82 26.06 8.41
C GLU A 237 2.61 25.11 7.51
N THR A 238 1.95 24.52 6.50
CA THR A 238 2.60 23.64 5.51
C THR A 238 2.08 23.90 4.11
N ILE A 239 2.97 23.95 3.11
CA ILE A 239 2.56 24.15 1.71
C ILE A 239 3.35 23.28 0.72
N THR A 240 2.66 22.75 -0.31
CA THR A 240 3.28 22.39 -1.59
C THR A 240 2.90 23.42 -2.64
N CYS A 241 3.88 24.07 -3.28
CA CYS A 241 3.64 25.08 -4.32
C CYS A 241 4.74 25.07 -5.39
N GLU A 242 4.50 25.81 -6.47
CA GLU A 242 5.48 26.00 -7.54
C GLU A 242 6.51 27.08 -7.20
N ASP A 243 6.06 28.17 -6.60
CA ASP A 243 6.87 29.32 -6.21
C ASP A 243 6.23 30.06 -5.01
N ILE A 244 6.99 30.93 -4.37
CA ILE A 244 6.52 31.89 -3.37
C ILE A 244 6.71 33.29 -3.93
N PRO A 245 5.66 34.13 -4.00
CA PRO A 245 5.81 35.49 -4.49
C PRO A 245 6.86 36.28 -3.70
N ALA A 246 7.62 37.11 -4.41
CA ALA A 246 8.64 37.94 -3.76
C ALA A 246 8.02 38.90 -2.74
N GLY A 247 8.65 39.02 -1.57
CA GLY A 247 8.18 39.89 -0.47
C GLY A 247 7.01 39.33 0.33
N THR A 248 6.58 38.09 0.06
CA THR A 248 5.59 37.39 0.87
C THR A 248 6.11 37.18 2.30
N ARG A 249 5.19 37.31 3.26
CA ARG A 249 5.43 36.98 4.67
C ARG A 249 4.77 35.63 4.96
N CYS A 250 5.57 34.74 5.55
CA CYS A 250 5.22 33.35 5.81
C CYS A 250 5.50 33.05 7.29
N ARG A 251 4.87 33.82 8.20
CA ARG A 251 5.24 33.86 9.62
C ARG A 251 5.05 32.55 10.37
N HIS A 252 4.09 31.74 9.95
CA HIS A 252 3.76 30.45 10.57
C HIS A 252 4.22 29.24 9.74
N LEU A 253 4.92 29.48 8.62
CA LEU A 253 5.30 28.43 7.69
C LEU A 253 6.44 27.60 8.28
N LYS A 254 6.15 26.33 8.55
CA LYS A 254 7.09 25.37 9.15
C LYS A 254 7.71 24.46 8.09
N GLU A 255 6.90 24.07 7.09
CA GLU A 255 7.28 23.08 6.09
C GLU A 255 6.87 23.54 4.68
N ILE A 256 7.78 23.39 3.73
CA ILE A 256 7.49 23.69 2.33
C ILE A 256 8.06 22.64 1.39
N THR A 257 7.25 22.27 0.40
CA THR A 257 7.65 21.47 -0.76
C THR A 257 7.50 22.29 -2.02
N ILE A 258 8.58 22.47 -2.75
CA ILE A 258 8.60 23.19 -4.03
C ILE A 258 8.61 22.15 -5.15
N ASP A 259 7.48 22.02 -5.85
CA ASP A 259 7.27 21.09 -6.99
C ASP A 259 7.04 21.92 -8.26
N PRO A 260 8.10 22.51 -8.84
CA PRO A 260 7.93 23.28 -10.06
C PRO A 260 7.45 22.34 -11.16
N VAL A 261 6.52 22.80 -11.98
CA VAL A 261 6.17 22.11 -13.22
C VAL A 261 7.46 21.87 -14.01
N ASN A 262 7.52 20.78 -14.80
CA ASN A 262 8.65 20.37 -15.66
C ASN A 262 9.09 21.41 -16.71
N ASP A 263 8.96 22.70 -16.43
CA ASP A 263 9.60 23.78 -17.12
C ASP A 263 11.09 23.75 -16.81
N GLU A 264 11.90 23.49 -17.83
CA GLU A 264 13.36 23.49 -17.76
C GLU A 264 13.91 24.85 -17.28
N GLY A 265 13.08 25.90 -17.25
CA GLY A 265 13.42 27.24 -16.74
C GLY A 265 13.04 27.52 -15.28
N ALA A 266 12.43 26.57 -14.55
CA ALA A 266 12.01 26.82 -13.17
C ALA A 266 13.19 27.19 -12.27
N ARG A 267 13.06 28.34 -11.61
CA ARG A 267 14.07 28.85 -10.67
C ARG A 267 13.76 28.35 -9.26
N TYR A 268 14.82 28.12 -8.49
CA TYR A 268 14.67 27.90 -7.06
C TYR A 268 14.23 29.20 -6.39
N PRO A 269 13.20 29.19 -5.53
CA PRO A 269 12.81 30.35 -4.76
C PRO A 269 13.98 30.79 -3.86
N ASP A 270 14.20 32.11 -3.83
CA ASP A 270 15.14 32.77 -2.94
C ASP A 270 14.46 33.02 -1.58
N PHE A 271 14.65 32.09 -0.63
CA PHE A 271 14.14 32.22 0.72
C PHE A 271 14.87 33.31 1.52
N ALA A 272 16.05 33.76 1.11
CA ALA A 272 16.76 34.82 1.83
C ALA A 272 15.98 36.15 1.80
N GLY A 273 15.16 36.37 0.76
CA GLY A 273 14.26 37.51 0.64
C GLY A 273 12.86 37.31 1.24
N ILE A 274 12.57 36.15 1.85
CA ILE A 274 11.24 35.77 2.34
C ILE A 274 11.24 35.71 3.87
N ASP A 275 10.29 36.39 4.51
CA ASP A 275 10.13 36.37 5.97
C ASP A 275 9.45 35.08 6.43
N CYS A 276 10.25 34.05 6.66
CA CYS A 276 9.84 32.76 7.22
C CYS A 276 10.69 32.41 8.45
N PRO A 277 10.45 33.05 9.62
CA PRO A 277 10.84 32.45 10.91
C PRO A 277 10.09 31.10 11.02
N GLU A 278 10.26 30.22 11.99
CA GLU A 278 9.55 28.92 12.05
C GLU A 278 9.85 27.90 10.92
N LEU A 279 10.34 28.30 9.74
CA LEU A 279 10.70 27.38 8.67
C LEU A 279 11.83 26.44 9.11
N HIS A 280 11.53 25.15 9.12
CA HIS A 280 12.46 24.12 9.56
C HIS A 280 12.58 22.93 8.61
N ARG A 281 11.68 22.77 7.64
CA ARG A 281 11.73 21.70 6.63
C ARG A 281 11.51 22.27 5.24
N VAL A 282 12.44 21.97 4.33
CA VAL A 282 12.35 22.37 2.92
C VAL A 282 12.63 21.18 2.02
N GLU A 283 11.75 20.96 1.06
CA GLU A 283 11.94 19.97 -0.01
C GLU A 283 11.82 20.63 -1.39
N TYR A 284 12.72 20.29 -2.31
CA TYR A 284 12.67 20.71 -3.70
C TYR A 284 12.60 19.48 -4.61
N HIS A 285 11.55 19.40 -5.43
CA HIS A 285 11.37 18.37 -6.47
C HIS A 285 11.75 18.85 -7.87
N CYS A 286 12.55 19.93 -7.97
CA CYS A 286 13.02 20.46 -9.24
C CYS A 286 14.06 19.53 -9.89
N TRP A 287 14.06 19.45 -11.22
CA TRP A 287 15.03 18.70 -12.03
C TRP A 287 16.18 19.58 -12.57
N SER A 288 16.11 20.89 -12.36
CA SER A 288 17.16 21.82 -12.79
C SER A 288 18.31 21.82 -11.78
N ARG A 289 19.53 22.05 -12.26
CA ARG A 289 20.70 22.11 -11.37
C ARG A 289 20.63 23.37 -10.51
N GLY A 290 20.53 23.19 -9.21
CA GLY A 290 20.59 24.29 -8.24
C GLY A 290 22.00 24.83 -8.02
N GLY A 291 22.03 26.08 -7.53
CA GLY A 291 23.21 26.75 -6.98
C GLY A 291 23.65 26.15 -5.64
N ASP A 292 24.41 26.91 -4.88
CA ASP A 292 24.77 26.55 -3.50
C ASP A 292 23.62 26.87 -2.55
N LEU A 293 23.43 26.03 -1.53
CA LEU A 293 22.37 26.22 -0.54
C LEU A 293 22.42 27.59 0.14
N ALA A 294 23.61 28.13 0.39
CA ALA A 294 23.78 29.44 1.01
C ALA A 294 23.32 30.61 0.12
N GLU A 295 23.10 30.38 -1.18
CA GLU A 295 22.55 31.38 -2.10
C GLU A 295 21.03 31.53 -1.96
N PHE A 296 20.34 30.51 -1.42
CA PHE A 296 18.88 30.48 -1.31
C PHE A 296 18.35 30.85 0.07
N PHE A 297 19.20 30.84 1.10
CA PHE A 297 18.78 31.02 2.49
C PHE A 297 19.66 32.02 3.22
N SER A 298 19.04 32.81 4.10
CA SER A 298 19.79 33.62 5.07
C SER A 298 20.44 32.73 6.15
N PRO A 299 21.53 33.18 6.79
CA PRO A 299 22.17 32.42 7.87
C PRO A 299 21.22 32.03 9.04
N PRO A 300 20.31 32.90 9.51
CA PRO A 300 19.33 32.52 10.53
C PRO A 300 18.36 31.42 10.07
N GLN A 301 17.98 31.39 8.78
CA GLN A 301 17.13 30.32 8.24
C GLN A 301 17.89 28.99 8.18
N LEU A 302 19.13 28.99 7.65
CA LEU A 302 20.00 27.81 7.60
C LEU A 302 20.19 27.20 9.00
N ALA A 303 20.42 28.04 9.99
CA ALA A 303 20.60 27.61 11.37
C ALA A 303 19.34 26.97 11.98
N ARG A 304 18.14 27.19 11.44
CA ARG A 304 16.87 26.63 11.95
C ARG A 304 16.41 25.37 11.21
N LEU A 305 16.95 25.11 10.02
CA LEU A 305 16.59 23.92 9.25
C LEU A 305 16.92 22.65 10.06
N THR A 306 15.92 21.78 10.13
CA THR A 306 16.05 20.41 10.65
C THR A 306 16.07 19.42 9.49
N MET A 307 15.38 19.70 8.39
CA MET A 307 15.42 18.91 7.17
C MET A 307 15.63 19.78 5.93
N PHE A 308 16.52 19.33 5.07
CA PHE A 308 16.67 19.84 3.72
C PHE A 308 16.70 18.69 2.73
N SER A 309 15.85 18.73 1.71
CA SER A 309 15.78 17.70 0.67
C SER A 309 15.85 18.28 -0.73
N SER A 310 17.02 18.23 -1.36
CA SER A 310 17.16 18.44 -2.80
C SER A 310 18.47 17.83 -3.30
N LEU A 311 18.40 16.76 -4.09
CA LEU A 311 19.61 16.13 -4.61
C LEU A 311 20.38 17.02 -5.61
N LEU A 312 19.79 18.10 -6.12
CA LEU A 312 20.38 18.96 -7.14
C LEU A 312 20.99 20.26 -6.61
N VAL A 313 20.66 20.67 -5.39
CA VAL A 313 21.24 21.84 -4.71
C VAL A 313 22.57 21.47 -4.05
N GLY A 314 23.62 22.25 -4.34
CA GLY A 314 24.95 22.05 -3.79
C GLY A 314 25.04 22.49 -2.33
N VAL A 315 25.88 21.82 -1.55
CA VAL A 315 26.27 22.32 -0.21
C VAL A 315 27.79 22.35 -0.13
N SER A 316 28.36 23.55 -0.22
CA SER A 316 29.81 23.78 -0.10
C SER A 316 30.31 23.77 1.33
N ASP A 317 29.53 24.29 2.27
CA ASP A 317 29.83 24.31 3.70
C ASP A 317 28.72 23.63 4.52
N LEU A 318 29.02 22.45 5.07
CA LEU A 318 28.09 21.69 5.90
C LEU A 318 27.93 22.29 7.31
N SER A 319 28.84 23.17 7.75
CA SER A 319 28.84 23.71 9.12
C SER A 319 27.69 24.68 9.39
N VAL A 320 27.13 25.28 8.33
CA VAL A 320 25.98 26.22 8.43
C VAL A 320 24.67 25.51 8.80
N LEU A 321 24.62 24.18 8.69
CA LEU A 321 23.43 23.35 8.89
C LEU A 321 23.36 22.73 10.29
N ALA A 322 23.69 23.51 11.32
CA ALA A 322 23.95 23.01 12.68
C ALA A 322 22.84 22.11 13.28
N ASN A 323 21.58 22.35 12.93
CA ASN A 323 20.41 21.63 13.45
C ASN A 323 19.83 20.57 12.50
N VAL A 324 20.43 20.36 11.32
CA VAL A 324 19.90 19.42 10.32
C VAL A 324 20.10 17.98 10.76
N ASN A 325 19.02 17.21 10.75
CA ASN A 325 19.00 15.77 11.00
C ASN A 325 18.80 14.92 9.72
N VAL A 326 18.18 15.49 8.69
CA VAL A 326 17.98 14.88 7.37
C VAL A 326 18.48 15.82 6.27
N LEU A 327 19.51 15.39 5.53
CA LEU A 327 20.09 16.17 4.44
C LEU A 327 20.13 15.36 3.14
N HIS A 328 19.39 15.80 2.13
CA HIS A 328 19.55 15.30 0.76
C HIS A 328 20.13 16.43 -0.09
N CYS A 329 21.33 16.23 -0.64
CA CYS A 329 22.04 17.30 -1.34
C CYS A 329 22.96 16.79 -2.45
N ARG A 330 23.42 17.73 -3.27
CA ARG A 330 24.57 17.56 -4.15
C ARG A 330 25.84 17.88 -3.37
N LEU A 331 26.80 16.97 -3.36
CA LEU A 331 28.08 17.16 -2.66
C LEU A 331 29.25 16.89 -3.60
N ASP A 332 30.04 17.92 -3.88
CA ASP A 332 31.17 17.87 -4.81
C ASP A 332 32.52 17.56 -4.11
N VAL A 333 32.47 16.90 -2.95
CA VAL A 333 33.67 16.43 -2.20
C VAL A 333 33.63 14.93 -1.94
N THR A 334 34.81 14.31 -1.82
CA THR A 334 34.92 12.89 -1.45
C THR A 334 34.45 12.68 -0.01
N LEU A 335 33.42 11.85 0.18
CA LEU A 335 32.96 11.48 1.52
C LEU A 335 33.91 10.44 2.15
N THR A 336 34.29 10.70 3.39
CA THR A 336 35.15 9.83 4.21
C THR A 336 34.56 9.71 5.62
N GLU A 337 35.05 8.78 6.44
CA GLU A 337 34.63 8.63 7.84
C GLU A 337 34.92 9.88 8.71
N ARG A 338 35.82 10.76 8.24
CA ARG A 338 36.24 11.98 8.94
C ARG A 338 35.67 13.26 8.33
N THR A 339 34.81 13.15 7.32
CA THR A 339 34.18 14.33 6.73
C THR A 339 33.34 15.02 7.80
N PRO A 340 33.56 16.32 8.06
CA PRO A 340 32.78 17.04 9.06
C PRO A 340 31.33 17.13 8.60
N LEU A 341 30.42 16.61 9.42
CA LEU A 341 28.98 16.67 9.21
C LEU A 341 28.34 17.55 10.31
N PRO A 342 27.12 18.07 10.09
CA PRO A 342 26.36 18.66 11.17
C PRO A 342 26.20 17.68 12.34
N PRO A 343 26.28 18.14 13.60
CA PRO A 343 26.35 17.26 14.77
C PRO A 343 25.08 16.41 14.96
N HIS A 344 23.94 16.86 14.44
CA HIS A 344 22.65 16.16 14.56
C HIS A 344 22.27 15.35 13.32
N LEU A 345 23.14 15.31 12.29
CA LEU A 345 22.84 14.65 11.03
C LEU A 345 22.84 13.13 11.18
N VAL A 346 21.67 12.51 10.94
CA VAL A 346 21.43 11.06 11.03
C VAL A 346 21.11 10.42 9.67
N GLU A 347 20.52 11.18 8.75
CA GLU A 347 20.23 10.74 7.38
C GLU A 347 20.93 11.64 6.36
N LEU A 348 21.72 11.01 5.48
CA LEU A 348 22.41 11.71 4.40
C LEU A 348 22.16 11.01 3.05
N LYS A 349 21.51 11.70 2.12
CA LYS A 349 21.36 11.26 0.73
C LYS A 349 22.16 12.16 -0.19
N LEU A 350 23.09 11.60 -0.94
CA LEU A 350 24.01 12.36 -1.78
C LEU A 350 23.80 12.05 -3.25
N MET A 351 23.77 13.10 -4.05
CA MET A 351 24.15 13.03 -5.46
C MET A 351 25.57 13.57 -5.62
N SER A 352 26.48 12.77 -6.15
CA SER A 352 27.89 13.16 -6.24
C SER A 352 28.60 12.57 -7.44
N SER A 353 29.57 13.31 -7.96
CA SER A 353 30.56 12.84 -8.93
C SER A 353 31.87 12.42 -8.26
N GLN A 354 31.90 12.34 -6.93
CA GLN A 354 33.08 11.97 -6.16
C GLN A 354 32.93 10.54 -5.62
N PRO A 355 34.06 9.84 -5.39
CA PRO A 355 34.03 8.54 -4.72
C PRO A 355 33.60 8.68 -3.25
N VAL A 356 33.11 7.58 -2.68
CA VAL A 356 32.89 7.45 -1.24
C VAL A 356 33.93 6.49 -0.70
N ARG A 357 34.77 6.96 0.23
CA ARG A 357 35.83 6.16 0.86
C ARG A 357 35.47 5.67 2.27
N GLY A 358 34.38 6.20 2.83
CA GLY A 358 33.81 5.80 4.11
C GLY A 358 32.62 6.68 4.47
N VAL A 359 31.88 6.28 5.50
CA VAL A 359 30.67 6.98 5.95
C VAL A 359 30.88 7.38 7.41
N PRO A 360 30.69 8.67 7.77
CA PRO A 360 30.81 9.10 9.15
C PRO A 360 29.92 8.27 10.11
N PRO A 361 30.43 7.90 11.30
CA PRO A 361 29.76 6.94 12.17
C PRO A 361 28.44 7.44 12.77
N GLN A 362 28.15 8.73 12.75
CA GLN A 362 26.89 9.28 13.25
C GLN A 362 25.68 8.96 12.36
N LEU A 363 25.89 8.55 11.11
CA LEU A 363 24.81 8.30 10.15
C LEU A 363 24.15 6.93 10.38
N GLU A 364 22.82 6.93 10.45
CA GLU A 364 21.98 5.73 10.50
C GLU A 364 21.42 5.38 9.12
N VAL A 365 21.19 6.38 8.27
CA VAL A 365 20.67 6.24 6.91
C VAL A 365 21.62 6.92 5.92
N PHE A 366 22.05 6.19 4.89
CA PHE A 366 22.93 6.72 3.86
C PHE A 366 22.46 6.32 2.46
N ALA A 367 22.33 7.29 1.55
CA ALA A 367 22.11 7.03 0.14
C ALA A 367 23.18 7.71 -0.73
N TYR A 368 23.65 7.01 -1.77
CA TYR A 368 24.56 7.55 -2.77
C TYR A 368 23.99 7.31 -4.17
N ASN A 369 23.94 8.36 -4.97
CA ASN A 369 23.64 8.29 -6.40
C ASN A 369 24.75 9.00 -7.18
N ALA A 370 25.42 8.28 -8.09
CA ALA A 370 26.39 8.95 -8.96
C ALA A 370 25.66 9.79 -10.02
N TYR A 371 26.19 10.98 -10.30
CA TYR A 371 25.66 11.86 -11.33
C TYR A 371 25.75 11.19 -12.72
N GLU A 372 24.63 11.00 -13.44
CA GLU A 372 24.60 10.28 -14.73
C GLU A 372 25.57 10.86 -15.77
N VAL A 373 25.79 12.18 -15.74
CA VAL A 373 26.70 12.87 -16.68
C VAL A 373 28.18 12.56 -16.36
N ALA A 374 28.49 12.07 -15.16
CA ALA A 374 29.82 11.58 -14.84
C ALA A 374 30.05 10.29 -15.64
N ARG A 375 30.63 10.43 -16.84
CA ARG A 375 30.93 9.34 -17.80
C ARG A 375 31.72 8.15 -17.22
N ARG A 376 32.14 8.20 -15.96
CA ARG A 376 32.88 7.15 -15.25
C ARG A 376 32.31 6.97 -13.84
N PRO A 377 31.55 5.91 -13.56
CA PRO A 377 31.07 5.65 -12.21
C PRO A 377 32.24 5.40 -11.25
N HIS A 378 32.04 5.69 -9.96
CA HIS A 378 33.10 5.69 -8.96
C HIS A 378 33.12 4.42 -8.09
N HIS A 379 34.23 4.24 -7.38
CA HIS A 379 34.36 3.22 -6.36
C HIS A 379 33.72 3.73 -5.06
N VAL A 380 32.83 2.92 -4.48
CA VAL A 380 32.08 3.24 -3.25
C VAL A 380 32.46 2.22 -2.18
N VAL A 381 33.00 2.72 -1.06
CA VAL A 381 33.38 1.94 0.12
C VAL A 381 32.55 2.44 1.29
N VAL A 382 31.71 1.57 1.82
CA VAL A 382 30.83 1.87 2.95
C VAL A 382 31.20 0.95 4.11
N ALA A 383 31.78 1.54 5.14
CA ALA A 383 32.02 0.90 6.41
C ALA A 383 31.46 1.83 7.49
N SER A 384 30.56 1.29 8.32
CA SER A 384 29.98 2.03 9.45
C SER A 384 29.42 1.04 10.47
N ALA A 385 29.62 1.36 11.75
CA ALA A 385 29.08 0.59 12.86
C ALA A 385 27.61 0.91 13.15
N ASN A 386 27.12 2.11 12.81
CA ASN A 386 25.78 2.56 13.19
C ASN A 386 24.78 2.56 12.03
N LEU A 387 25.24 2.38 10.79
CA LEU A 387 24.40 2.41 9.61
C LEU A 387 23.39 1.27 9.62
N ARG A 388 22.10 1.61 9.53
CA ARG A 388 20.95 0.70 9.50
C ARG A 388 20.38 0.55 8.09
N GLN A 389 20.39 1.64 7.31
CA GLN A 389 19.87 1.66 5.94
C GLN A 389 20.92 2.20 4.96
N LEU A 390 21.11 1.48 3.85
CA LEU A 390 22.04 1.86 2.78
C LEU A 390 21.37 1.77 1.42
N GLN A 391 21.45 2.85 0.65
CA GLN A 391 21.08 2.86 -0.76
C GLN A 391 22.28 3.28 -1.63
N VAL A 392 22.59 2.50 -2.66
CA VAL A 392 23.65 2.84 -3.63
C VAL A 392 23.12 2.64 -5.04
N SER A 393 23.04 3.72 -5.80
CA SER A 393 22.69 3.73 -7.22
C SER A 393 23.88 4.21 -8.05
N THR A 394 24.13 3.53 -9.17
CA THR A 394 25.15 3.91 -10.16
C THR A 394 26.57 3.93 -9.58
N ALA A 395 27.21 2.77 -9.46
CA ALA A 395 28.61 2.70 -9.00
C ALA A 395 29.45 1.72 -9.84
N LYS A 396 30.76 1.99 -9.97
CA LYS A 396 31.68 1.10 -10.68
C LYS A 396 31.98 -0.13 -9.82
N SER A 397 32.22 0.08 -8.54
CA SER A 397 32.34 -1.02 -7.60
C SER A 397 31.84 -0.66 -6.23
N LEU A 398 31.34 -1.65 -5.50
CA LEU A 398 30.81 -1.49 -4.16
C LEU A 398 31.47 -2.45 -3.17
N THR A 399 31.91 -1.91 -2.03
CA THR A 399 32.38 -2.66 -0.87
C THR A 399 31.58 -2.23 0.35
N ILE A 400 30.90 -3.17 1.00
CA ILE A 400 30.07 -2.93 2.18
C ILE A 400 30.58 -3.74 3.36
N SER A 401 30.77 -3.07 4.50
CA SER A 401 31.15 -3.66 5.78
C SER A 401 30.39 -2.98 6.92
N CYS A 402 29.12 -3.34 7.10
CA CYS A 402 28.20 -2.71 8.05
C CYS A 402 27.53 -3.78 8.90
N GLY A 403 27.96 -3.91 10.17
CA GLY A 403 27.47 -4.95 11.08
C GLY A 403 25.99 -4.80 11.44
N ASN A 404 25.50 -3.57 11.56
CA ASN A 404 24.14 -3.24 12.01
C ASN A 404 23.17 -2.90 10.86
N LEU A 405 23.59 -3.15 9.61
CA LEU A 405 22.75 -2.87 8.44
C LEU A 405 21.58 -3.84 8.39
N THR A 406 20.35 -3.31 8.41
CA THR A 406 19.10 -4.07 8.32
C THR A 406 18.46 -3.94 6.94
N GLU A 407 18.71 -2.85 6.22
CA GLU A 407 18.17 -2.60 4.87
C GLU A 407 19.24 -2.17 3.87
N LEU A 408 19.26 -2.83 2.71
CA LEU A 408 20.19 -2.56 1.62
C LEU A 408 19.47 -2.49 0.28
N THR A 409 19.59 -1.37 -0.42
CA THR A 409 19.15 -1.18 -1.80
C THR A 409 20.35 -0.88 -2.70
N VAL A 410 20.55 -1.68 -3.75
CA VAL A 410 21.65 -1.51 -4.71
C VAL A 410 21.12 -1.52 -6.13
N ALA A 411 21.42 -0.49 -6.91
CA ALA A 411 21.01 -0.39 -8.31
C ALA A 411 22.18 0.02 -9.21
N ASP A 412 22.27 -0.54 -10.41
CA ASP A 412 23.23 -0.14 -11.45
C ASP A 412 24.70 -0.16 -11.00
N VAL A 413 25.06 -1.16 -10.18
CA VAL A 413 26.43 -1.35 -9.70
C VAL A 413 27.13 -2.43 -10.54
N ARG A 414 28.24 -2.06 -11.18
CA ARG A 414 28.94 -2.98 -12.09
C ARG A 414 29.57 -4.18 -11.39
N CYS A 415 30.10 -3.98 -10.17
CA CYS A 415 30.77 -5.05 -9.43
C CYS A 415 30.63 -4.89 -7.91
N MET A 416 30.25 -5.95 -7.20
CA MET A 416 30.20 -5.98 -5.75
C MET A 416 31.36 -6.83 -5.19
N HIS A 417 32.42 -6.18 -4.69
CA HIS A 417 33.64 -6.86 -4.26
C HIS A 417 33.50 -7.56 -2.89
N LYS A 418 32.91 -6.86 -1.92
CA LYS A 418 32.75 -7.36 -0.55
C LYS A 418 31.37 -6.95 -0.01
N LEU A 419 30.72 -7.90 0.65
CA LEU A 419 29.42 -7.73 1.28
C LEU A 419 29.47 -8.42 2.65
N TYR A 420 29.62 -7.62 3.71
CA TYR A 420 29.55 -8.08 5.11
C TYR A 420 28.44 -7.33 5.83
N VAL A 421 27.28 -7.98 5.94
CA VAL A 421 26.01 -7.44 6.47
C VAL A 421 25.25 -8.54 7.23
N PRO A 422 25.79 -9.02 8.36
CA PRO A 422 25.25 -10.20 9.05
C PRO A 422 23.81 -10.03 9.58
N ASN A 423 23.38 -8.79 9.81
CA ASN A 423 22.06 -8.44 10.34
C ASN A 423 21.06 -7.99 9.27
N LEU A 424 21.35 -8.22 7.98
CA LEU A 424 20.49 -7.74 6.90
C LEU A 424 19.14 -8.47 6.88
N GLU A 425 18.06 -7.72 6.96
CA GLU A 425 16.67 -8.21 6.93
C GLU A 425 16.01 -7.96 5.57
N ARG A 426 16.32 -6.83 4.92
CA ARG A 426 15.74 -6.39 3.65
C ARG A 426 16.81 -6.13 2.60
N LEU A 427 16.70 -6.78 1.44
CA LEU A 427 17.61 -6.61 0.33
C LEU A 427 16.87 -6.35 -0.98
N THR A 428 17.15 -5.21 -1.61
CA THR A 428 16.71 -4.87 -2.97
C THR A 428 17.91 -4.71 -3.90
N VAL A 429 17.92 -5.43 -5.01
CA VAL A 429 19.01 -5.37 -6.01
C VAL A 429 18.43 -5.18 -7.41
N GLY A 430 18.83 -4.12 -8.11
CA GLY A 430 18.46 -3.82 -9.49
C GLY A 430 19.67 -3.76 -10.41
N ASN A 431 19.62 -4.39 -11.58
CA ASN A 431 20.64 -4.25 -12.64
C ASN A 431 22.11 -4.30 -12.13
N THR A 432 22.40 -5.22 -11.21
CA THR A 432 23.68 -5.28 -10.49
C THR A 432 24.19 -6.71 -10.45
N SER A 433 25.48 -6.90 -10.75
CA SER A 433 26.10 -8.22 -10.60
C SER A 433 26.33 -8.53 -9.11
N VAL A 434 25.52 -9.44 -8.56
CA VAL A 434 25.58 -9.84 -7.16
C VAL A 434 26.00 -11.30 -6.96
N PRO A 435 26.80 -11.60 -5.92
CA PRO A 435 27.15 -12.98 -5.57
C PRO A 435 25.96 -13.66 -4.87
N LEU A 436 25.00 -14.19 -5.63
CA LEU A 436 23.77 -14.84 -5.11
C LEU A 436 24.05 -15.95 -4.07
N VAL A 437 25.17 -16.67 -4.19
CA VAL A 437 25.59 -17.70 -3.22
C VAL A 437 25.88 -17.11 -1.83
N LYS A 438 26.33 -15.86 -1.75
CA LYS A 438 26.55 -15.17 -0.47
C LYS A 438 25.24 -14.65 0.11
N ILE A 439 24.39 -14.08 -0.74
CA ILE A 439 23.08 -13.53 -0.35
C ILE A 439 22.18 -14.63 0.25
N SER A 440 22.16 -15.80 -0.38
CA SER A 440 21.39 -16.96 0.08
C SER A 440 21.78 -17.50 1.46
N ARG A 441 22.94 -17.09 2.00
CA ARG A 441 23.46 -17.50 3.31
C ARG A 441 23.28 -16.43 4.39
N LEU A 442 22.60 -15.32 4.10
CA LEU A 442 22.34 -14.28 5.08
C LEU A 442 21.26 -14.76 6.07
N PRO A 443 21.61 -15.00 7.35
CA PRO A 443 20.74 -15.75 8.27
C PRO A 443 19.49 -14.97 8.71
N LYS A 444 19.54 -13.64 8.69
CA LYS A 444 18.42 -12.77 9.09
C LYS A 444 17.61 -12.21 7.93
N LEU A 445 17.96 -12.57 6.69
CA LEU A 445 17.25 -12.05 5.52
C LEU A 445 15.81 -12.54 5.56
N ALA A 446 14.86 -11.61 5.53
CA ALA A 446 13.42 -11.87 5.54
C ALA A 446 12.74 -11.39 4.24
N HIS A 447 13.25 -10.33 3.62
CA HIS A 447 12.68 -9.77 2.39
C HIS A 447 13.73 -9.63 1.30
N LEU A 448 13.44 -10.19 0.12
CA LEU A 448 14.31 -10.15 -1.04
C LEU A 448 13.57 -9.59 -2.25
N LYS A 449 14.14 -8.57 -2.90
CA LYS A 449 13.70 -8.06 -4.20
C LYS A 449 14.86 -8.04 -5.19
N LEU A 450 14.73 -8.75 -6.31
CA LEU A 450 15.69 -8.75 -7.41
C LEU A 450 15.01 -8.20 -8.66
N THR A 451 15.64 -7.24 -9.34
CA THR A 451 15.13 -6.60 -10.56
C THR A 451 16.19 -6.63 -11.67
N ALA A 452 15.81 -7.04 -12.88
CA ALA A 452 16.66 -6.99 -14.07
C ALA A 452 18.03 -7.69 -13.89
N ILE A 453 18.03 -8.89 -13.30
CA ILE A 453 19.25 -9.68 -13.05
C ILE A 453 19.37 -10.78 -14.11
N ASP A 454 20.49 -10.82 -14.84
CA ASP A 454 20.77 -11.84 -15.86
C ASP A 454 21.87 -12.81 -15.37
N LEU A 455 21.45 -13.95 -14.83
CA LEU A 455 22.30 -14.99 -14.24
C LEU A 455 21.77 -16.42 -14.52
N PRO A 456 21.60 -16.83 -15.80
CA PRO A 456 20.93 -18.08 -16.19
C PRO A 456 21.66 -19.34 -15.71
N ARG A 457 22.96 -19.24 -15.39
CA ARG A 457 23.76 -20.37 -14.87
C ARG A 457 23.83 -20.43 -13.35
N THR A 458 23.27 -19.44 -12.65
CA THR A 458 23.41 -19.33 -11.20
C THR A 458 22.23 -20.00 -10.51
N LYS A 459 22.54 -20.77 -9.46
CA LYS A 459 21.54 -21.39 -8.59
C LYS A 459 21.21 -20.43 -7.45
N MET A 460 19.94 -20.11 -7.29
CA MET A 460 19.40 -19.36 -6.16
C MET A 460 18.70 -20.35 -5.22
N VAL A 461 19.35 -20.70 -4.11
CA VAL A 461 18.84 -21.69 -3.15
C VAL A 461 18.91 -21.09 -1.76
N PHE A 462 17.76 -20.80 -1.17
CA PHE A 462 17.66 -20.33 0.21
C PHE A 462 17.43 -21.51 1.15
N THR A 463 18.23 -21.59 2.22
CA THR A 463 18.17 -22.70 3.20
C THR A 463 17.23 -22.42 4.38
N HIS A 464 16.71 -21.20 4.49
CA HIS A 464 15.80 -20.76 5.54
C HIS A 464 14.56 -20.09 4.91
N PRO A 465 13.40 -20.10 5.59
CA PRO A 465 12.20 -19.43 5.11
C PRO A 465 12.36 -17.91 5.16
N LEU A 466 11.81 -17.24 4.15
CA LEU A 466 11.73 -15.79 4.04
C LEU A 466 10.28 -15.33 4.33
N THR A 467 10.07 -14.05 4.56
CA THR A 467 8.72 -13.46 4.60
C THR A 467 8.27 -13.12 3.17
N SER A 468 9.13 -12.49 2.36
CA SER A 468 8.79 -12.18 0.97
C SER A 468 9.95 -12.28 -0.02
N VAL A 469 9.63 -12.74 -1.23
CA VAL A 469 10.53 -12.79 -2.38
C VAL A 469 9.84 -12.15 -3.58
N VAL A 470 10.50 -11.19 -4.22
CA VAL A 470 10.03 -10.54 -5.46
C VAL A 470 11.14 -10.62 -6.51
N LEU A 471 10.87 -11.27 -7.62
CA LEU A 471 11.78 -11.38 -8.76
C LEU A 471 11.12 -10.69 -9.96
N ALA A 472 11.75 -9.65 -10.49
CA ALA A 472 11.20 -8.84 -11.59
C ALA A 472 12.20 -8.76 -12.75
N GLY A 473 11.81 -9.14 -13.97
CA GLY A 473 12.68 -9.07 -15.15
C GLY A 473 13.97 -9.89 -15.02
N CYS A 474 13.97 -10.96 -14.23
CA CYS A 474 15.19 -11.74 -13.95
C CYS A 474 15.32 -12.95 -14.89
N LYS A 475 16.54 -13.24 -15.35
CA LYS A 475 16.91 -14.49 -16.03
C LYS A 475 17.71 -15.38 -15.08
N LEU A 476 17.10 -16.44 -14.56
CA LEU A 476 17.70 -17.24 -13.48
C LEU A 476 17.80 -18.71 -13.84
N GLY A 477 18.81 -19.35 -13.25
CA GLY A 477 19.05 -20.79 -13.36
C GLY A 477 17.99 -21.60 -12.61
N ARG A 478 18.46 -22.30 -11.57
CA ARG A 478 17.61 -23.03 -10.62
C ARG A 478 17.20 -22.12 -9.47
N VAL A 479 15.90 -22.04 -9.18
CA VAL A 479 15.34 -21.28 -8.06
C VAL A 479 14.71 -22.23 -7.05
N VAL A 480 15.16 -22.17 -5.79
CA VAL A 480 14.61 -22.92 -4.66
C VAL A 480 14.40 -21.95 -3.50
N VAL A 481 13.13 -21.67 -3.19
CA VAL A 481 12.73 -20.68 -2.18
C VAL A 481 11.58 -21.17 -1.32
N SER A 482 11.59 -20.79 -0.05
CA SER A 482 10.45 -20.92 0.86
C SER A 482 10.15 -19.54 1.42
N ALA A 483 8.92 -19.03 1.26
CA ALA A 483 8.54 -17.72 1.78
C ALA A 483 7.04 -17.57 2.01
N ASP A 484 6.54 -16.65 2.84
CA ASP A 484 5.09 -16.42 2.92
C ASP A 484 4.51 -15.93 1.59
N THR A 485 5.22 -15.02 0.91
CA THR A 485 4.84 -14.50 -0.41
C THR A 485 5.98 -14.59 -1.41
N VAL A 486 5.71 -15.13 -2.60
CA VAL A 486 6.65 -15.17 -3.73
C VAL A 486 6.01 -14.51 -4.95
N ALA A 487 6.64 -13.48 -5.51
CA ALA A 487 6.21 -12.81 -6.73
C ALA A 487 7.27 -12.96 -7.84
N LEU A 488 6.83 -13.42 -9.00
CA LEU A 488 7.61 -13.60 -10.23
C LEU A 488 7.00 -12.70 -11.31
N GLU A 489 7.72 -11.67 -11.74
CA GLU A 489 7.25 -10.67 -12.71
C GLU A 489 8.21 -10.68 -13.90
N TYR A 490 7.72 -11.00 -15.09
CA TYR A 490 8.49 -11.01 -16.34
C TYR A 490 9.81 -11.77 -16.26
N CYS A 491 9.85 -12.88 -15.51
CA CYS A 491 11.07 -13.66 -15.31
C CYS A 491 11.25 -14.75 -16.38
N GLU A 492 12.50 -15.07 -16.71
CA GLU A 492 12.87 -16.21 -17.55
C GLU A 492 13.66 -17.21 -16.69
N LEU A 493 13.06 -18.36 -16.40
CA LEU A 493 13.67 -19.40 -15.57
C LEU A 493 14.13 -20.56 -16.46
N THR A 494 15.39 -20.97 -16.33
CA THR A 494 15.90 -22.11 -17.13
C THR A 494 15.30 -23.47 -16.71
N THR A 495 14.78 -23.56 -15.50
CA THR A 495 14.20 -24.78 -14.91
C THR A 495 12.98 -24.43 -14.07
N CYS A 496 12.04 -25.36 -13.91
CA CYS A 496 10.87 -25.17 -13.04
C CYS A 496 11.31 -24.83 -11.61
N PRO A 497 10.81 -23.74 -11.02
CA PRO A 497 11.22 -23.32 -9.69
C PRO A 497 10.64 -24.27 -8.62
N THR A 498 11.38 -24.47 -7.54
CA THR A 498 10.87 -25.12 -6.32
C THR A 498 10.46 -24.04 -5.32
N ILE A 499 9.16 -23.88 -5.09
CA ILE A 499 8.59 -22.78 -4.30
C ILE A 499 7.70 -23.38 -3.23
N ARG A 500 7.92 -22.99 -1.97
CA ARG A 500 6.97 -23.25 -0.89
C ARG A 500 6.49 -21.92 -0.33
N ALA A 501 5.22 -21.58 -0.53
CA ALA A 501 4.71 -20.29 -0.10
C ALA A 501 3.22 -20.27 0.28
N LYS A 502 2.78 -19.31 1.08
CA LYS A 502 1.34 -19.09 1.27
C LYS A 502 0.73 -18.55 -0.03
N VAL A 503 1.38 -17.53 -0.61
CA VAL A 503 0.93 -16.83 -1.82
C VAL A 503 2.02 -16.85 -2.88
N VAL A 504 1.67 -17.29 -4.10
CA VAL A 504 2.52 -17.21 -5.29
C VAL A 504 1.86 -16.31 -6.31
N LYS A 505 2.59 -15.28 -6.77
CA LYS A 505 2.18 -14.37 -7.84
C LYS A 505 3.11 -14.55 -9.04
N ALA A 506 2.58 -14.75 -10.24
CA ALA A 506 3.37 -15.02 -11.44
C ALA A 506 2.80 -14.29 -12.68
N HIS A 507 3.39 -13.16 -13.01
CA HIS A 507 2.98 -12.32 -14.14
C HIS A 507 4.08 -12.35 -15.22
N GLY A 508 3.72 -12.59 -16.48
CA GLY A 508 4.63 -12.61 -17.62
C GLY A 508 5.86 -13.54 -17.51
N THR A 509 5.85 -14.51 -16.59
CA THR A 509 6.99 -15.38 -16.30
C THR A 509 7.01 -16.57 -17.25
N LYS A 510 8.21 -17.05 -17.61
CA LYS A 510 8.44 -18.17 -18.52
C LYS A 510 9.41 -19.17 -17.91
N VAL A 511 9.25 -20.44 -18.26
CA VAL A 511 10.14 -21.53 -17.86
C VAL A 511 10.62 -22.27 -19.12
N GLY A 512 11.93 -22.39 -19.31
CA GLY A 512 12.54 -23.04 -20.48
C GLY A 512 12.63 -22.15 -21.73
N GLU A 513 13.15 -22.73 -22.83
CA GLU A 513 13.21 -22.08 -24.14
C GLU A 513 11.90 -22.33 -24.91
N GLY A 514 11.09 -21.29 -25.13
CA GLY A 514 9.99 -21.33 -26.10
C GLY A 514 8.56 -21.26 -25.54
N ASP A 515 8.35 -21.40 -24.24
CA ASP A 515 6.99 -21.40 -23.67
C ASP A 515 6.53 -20.04 -23.13
N THR A 516 5.24 -19.76 -23.34
CA THR A 516 4.55 -18.58 -22.80
C THR A 516 3.84 -18.85 -21.48
N ALA A 517 3.64 -20.11 -21.10
CA ALA A 517 2.95 -20.51 -19.87
C ALA A 517 3.95 -20.99 -18.81
N VAL A 518 3.69 -20.66 -17.54
CA VAL A 518 4.48 -21.16 -16.42
C VAL A 518 4.03 -22.58 -16.07
N GLU A 519 4.98 -23.51 -15.99
CA GLU A 519 4.77 -24.84 -15.43
C GLU A 519 5.11 -24.85 -13.93
N PHE A 520 4.08 -24.69 -13.09
CA PHE A 520 4.19 -25.00 -11.65
C PHE A 520 3.99 -26.50 -11.45
N GLY A 521 5.05 -27.27 -11.70
CA GLY A 521 5.05 -28.71 -11.44
C GLY A 521 5.01 -29.06 -9.95
N ALA A 522 5.31 -30.32 -9.62
CA ALA A 522 5.30 -30.84 -8.25
C ALA A 522 6.24 -30.12 -7.26
N GLY A 523 7.14 -29.26 -7.73
CA GLY A 523 8.03 -28.46 -6.88
C GLY A 523 7.39 -27.20 -6.30
N CYS A 524 6.16 -26.85 -6.66
CA CYS A 524 5.47 -25.68 -6.14
C CYS A 524 4.37 -26.10 -5.15
N GLU A 525 4.44 -25.59 -3.92
CA GLU A 525 3.44 -25.77 -2.87
C GLU A 525 2.94 -24.39 -2.45
N CYS A 526 1.66 -24.08 -2.73
CA CYS A 526 1.03 -22.87 -2.21
C CYS A 526 -0.46 -22.99 -1.91
N GLN A 527 -0.98 -22.04 -1.12
CA GLN A 527 -2.41 -21.92 -0.80
C GLN A 527 -3.12 -20.97 -1.79
N GLU A 528 -2.47 -19.88 -2.18
CA GLU A 528 -2.99 -18.93 -3.16
C GLU A 528 -2.03 -18.83 -4.36
N LEU A 529 -2.59 -18.92 -5.57
CA LEU A 529 -1.88 -18.74 -6.84
C LEU A 529 -2.54 -17.61 -7.64
N VAL A 530 -1.80 -16.54 -7.90
CA VAL A 530 -2.20 -15.45 -8.80
C VAL A 530 -1.29 -15.50 -10.02
N CYS A 531 -1.80 -15.71 -11.22
CA CYS A 531 -0.94 -15.79 -12.41
C CYS A 531 -1.61 -15.30 -13.68
N ASP A 532 -0.83 -15.03 -14.73
CA ASP A 532 -1.44 -14.73 -16.03
C ASP A 532 -1.94 -15.98 -16.72
N THR A 533 -1.05 -16.95 -16.90
CA THR A 533 -1.36 -18.23 -17.54
C THR A 533 -0.49 -19.29 -16.90
N VAL A 534 -1.09 -20.44 -16.64
CA VAL A 534 -0.44 -21.60 -16.05
C VAL A 534 -0.95 -22.85 -16.75
N SER A 535 -0.06 -23.80 -17.02
CA SER A 535 -0.41 -25.09 -17.63
C SER A 535 -0.79 -26.15 -16.59
N GLN A 536 -0.27 -26.04 -15.37
CA GLN A 536 -0.58 -26.93 -14.25
C GLN A 536 -0.69 -26.17 -12.93
N ILE A 537 -1.79 -26.36 -12.20
CA ILE A 537 -2.01 -25.78 -10.87
C ILE A 537 -1.59 -26.80 -9.80
N PRO A 538 -0.83 -26.39 -8.76
CA PRO A 538 -0.45 -27.29 -7.68
C PRO A 538 -1.66 -27.82 -6.91
N ALA A 539 -1.57 -29.07 -6.45
CA ALA A 539 -2.68 -29.74 -5.76
C ALA A 539 -3.04 -29.11 -4.39
N THR A 540 -2.12 -28.37 -3.78
CA THR A 540 -2.30 -27.70 -2.48
C THR A 540 -3.08 -26.40 -2.55
N VAL A 541 -3.33 -25.87 -3.76
CA VAL A 541 -3.92 -24.54 -3.93
C VAL A 541 -5.39 -24.52 -3.52
N GLU A 542 -5.73 -23.56 -2.66
CA GLU A 542 -7.10 -23.28 -2.21
C GLU A 542 -7.73 -22.11 -2.96
N LYS A 543 -6.92 -21.18 -3.49
CA LYS A 543 -7.38 -20.00 -4.24
C LYS A 543 -6.56 -19.78 -5.50
N VAL A 544 -7.22 -19.64 -6.64
CA VAL A 544 -6.59 -19.35 -7.93
C VAL A 544 -7.16 -18.07 -8.51
N ALA A 545 -6.29 -17.15 -8.93
CA ALA A 545 -6.63 -15.96 -9.70
C ALA A 545 -5.84 -15.95 -11.02
N MET A 546 -6.54 -15.90 -12.16
CA MET A 546 -5.94 -15.99 -13.50
C MET A 546 -6.40 -14.87 -14.42
N SER A 547 -5.47 -14.23 -15.15
CA SER A 547 -5.82 -13.18 -16.13
C SER A 547 -6.04 -13.70 -17.55
N SER A 548 -5.52 -14.89 -17.87
CA SER A 548 -5.61 -15.56 -19.16
C SER A 548 -5.69 -17.09 -18.98
N MET A 549 -6.22 -17.80 -19.97
CA MET A 549 -6.31 -19.26 -19.93
C MET A 549 -5.34 -19.90 -20.93
N PRO A 550 -4.78 -21.09 -20.62
CA PRO A 550 -4.07 -21.89 -21.61
C PRO A 550 -5.00 -22.30 -22.75
N GLN A 551 -4.41 -22.65 -23.90
CA GLN A 551 -5.16 -23.08 -25.10
C GLN A 551 -6.05 -24.30 -24.83
N ASP A 552 -5.59 -25.23 -23.99
CA ASP A 552 -6.37 -26.37 -23.51
C ASP A 552 -6.50 -26.34 -21.98
N PRO A 553 -7.63 -25.84 -21.44
CA PRO A 553 -7.86 -25.79 -20.00
C PRO A 553 -8.43 -27.09 -19.41
N THR A 554 -8.65 -28.13 -20.23
CA THR A 554 -9.43 -29.33 -19.84
C THR A 554 -8.86 -30.04 -18.62
N HIS A 555 -7.53 -30.06 -18.49
CA HIS A 555 -6.83 -30.76 -17.41
C HIS A 555 -6.31 -29.85 -16.30
N LEU A 556 -6.49 -28.53 -16.43
CA LEU A 556 -5.85 -27.51 -15.59
C LEU A 556 -6.13 -27.71 -14.09
N PHE A 557 -7.37 -28.08 -13.76
CA PHE A 557 -7.82 -28.25 -12.38
C PHE A 557 -7.98 -29.71 -11.95
N SER A 558 -7.56 -30.68 -12.77
CA SER A 558 -7.82 -32.11 -12.55
C SER A 558 -7.21 -32.66 -11.24
N VAL A 559 -6.17 -32.00 -10.73
CA VAL A 559 -5.44 -32.38 -9.50
C VAL A 559 -5.81 -31.52 -8.27
N CYS A 560 -6.63 -30.49 -8.43
CA CYS A 560 -6.90 -29.48 -7.40
C CYS A 560 -8.05 -29.89 -6.48
N LYS A 561 -7.79 -30.78 -5.52
CA LYS A 561 -8.83 -31.25 -4.58
C LYS A 561 -9.20 -30.22 -3.50
N SER A 562 -8.30 -29.27 -3.23
CA SER A 562 -8.47 -28.27 -2.17
C SER A 562 -8.96 -26.91 -2.67
N LEU A 563 -9.19 -26.75 -3.97
CA LEU A 563 -9.52 -25.45 -4.57
C LEU A 563 -10.93 -25.01 -4.15
N LYS A 564 -11.03 -23.94 -3.36
CA LYS A 564 -12.28 -23.34 -2.86
C LYS A 564 -12.67 -22.09 -3.64
N SER A 565 -11.69 -21.30 -4.11
CA SER A 565 -11.92 -20.03 -4.78
C SER A 565 -11.24 -19.97 -6.14
N LEU A 566 -12.00 -19.57 -7.17
CA LEU A 566 -11.53 -19.43 -8.54
C LEU A 566 -11.92 -18.06 -9.11
N LEU A 567 -10.92 -17.24 -9.45
CA LEU A 567 -11.09 -15.90 -10.03
C LEU A 567 -10.50 -15.88 -11.44
N LEU A 568 -11.32 -15.63 -12.46
CA LEU A 568 -10.94 -15.66 -13.87
C LEU A 568 -11.17 -14.29 -14.50
N TYR A 569 -10.14 -13.51 -14.79
CA TYR A 569 -10.26 -12.15 -15.33
C TYR A 569 -10.21 -12.08 -16.88
N THR A 570 -10.57 -13.16 -17.56
CA THR A 570 -10.45 -13.31 -19.01
C THR A 570 -11.79 -13.32 -19.74
N TYR A 571 -11.79 -12.85 -20.99
CA TYR A 571 -12.95 -12.69 -21.86
C TYR A 571 -13.29 -13.92 -22.72
N SER A 572 -12.36 -14.86 -22.87
CA SER A 572 -12.39 -15.86 -23.97
C SER A 572 -12.66 -17.29 -23.53
N VAL A 573 -13.29 -17.49 -22.38
CA VAL A 573 -13.39 -18.81 -21.74
C VAL A 573 -14.77 -19.45 -21.94
N THR A 574 -14.84 -20.56 -22.66
CA THR A 574 -16.08 -21.33 -22.86
C THR A 574 -15.97 -22.80 -22.46
N ASN A 575 -14.76 -23.31 -22.22
CA ASN A 575 -14.48 -24.73 -22.04
C ASN A 575 -13.80 -25.07 -20.69
N ILE A 576 -14.14 -24.37 -19.62
CA ILE A 576 -13.70 -24.76 -18.26
C ILE A 576 -14.76 -25.62 -17.59
N ARG A 577 -14.28 -26.67 -16.90
CA ARG A 577 -15.05 -27.40 -15.89
C ARG A 577 -14.57 -26.96 -14.51
N VAL A 578 -15.41 -26.27 -13.76
CA VAL A 578 -15.07 -25.81 -12.40
C VAL A 578 -15.04 -27.04 -11.47
N PRO A 579 -13.98 -27.23 -10.67
CA PRO A 579 -13.90 -28.35 -9.74
C PRO A 579 -15.06 -28.36 -8.73
N PRO A 580 -15.57 -29.54 -8.32
CA PRO A 580 -16.65 -29.63 -7.33
C PRO A 580 -16.30 -29.12 -5.92
N SER A 581 -15.03 -28.82 -5.66
CA SER A 581 -14.54 -28.23 -4.41
C SER A 581 -14.68 -26.70 -4.36
N VAL A 582 -14.89 -26.05 -5.52
CA VAL A 582 -15.00 -24.59 -5.60
C VAL A 582 -16.35 -24.14 -5.05
N THR A 583 -16.31 -23.23 -4.09
CA THR A 583 -17.49 -22.59 -3.50
C THR A 583 -17.64 -21.14 -3.95
N TYR A 584 -16.55 -20.47 -4.36
CA TYR A 584 -16.58 -19.12 -4.90
C TYR A 584 -15.99 -19.04 -6.30
N LEU A 585 -16.80 -18.56 -7.25
CA LEU A 585 -16.41 -18.30 -8.63
C LEU A 585 -16.54 -16.81 -8.96
N LYS A 586 -15.42 -16.15 -9.24
CA LYS A 586 -15.41 -14.83 -9.87
C LYS A 586 -15.02 -14.97 -11.33
N VAL A 587 -15.81 -14.37 -12.20
CA VAL A 587 -15.50 -14.22 -13.60
C VAL A 587 -15.43 -12.74 -13.96
N GLY A 588 -14.46 -12.39 -14.79
CA GLY A 588 -14.33 -11.09 -15.40
C GLY A 588 -15.45 -10.88 -16.41
N ALA A 589 -15.32 -9.84 -17.22
CA ALA A 589 -16.28 -9.59 -18.28
C ALA A 589 -16.24 -10.71 -19.32
N MET A 590 -17.33 -11.46 -19.42
CA MET A 590 -17.54 -12.48 -20.45
C MET A 590 -18.92 -12.32 -21.09
N PRO A 591 -19.20 -13.02 -22.21
CA PRO A 591 -20.56 -13.14 -22.73
C PRO A 591 -21.44 -14.01 -21.83
N PRO A 592 -22.76 -13.72 -21.69
CA PRO A 592 -23.68 -14.55 -20.91
C PRO A 592 -23.64 -16.04 -21.32
N GLU A 593 -23.52 -16.33 -22.61
CA GLU A 593 -23.48 -17.69 -23.16
C GLU A 593 -22.26 -18.47 -22.68
N ALA A 594 -21.13 -17.77 -22.48
CA ALA A 594 -19.91 -18.34 -21.95
C ALA A 594 -20.08 -18.73 -20.47
N LEU A 595 -20.64 -17.82 -19.66
CA LEU A 595 -20.94 -18.13 -18.26
C LEU A 595 -21.96 -19.26 -18.14
N ALA A 596 -23.02 -19.26 -18.96
CA ALA A 596 -24.00 -20.32 -19.02
C ALA A 596 -23.35 -21.68 -19.29
N THR A 597 -22.38 -21.71 -20.21
CA THR A 597 -21.64 -22.92 -20.55
C THR A 597 -20.76 -23.40 -19.39
N ILE A 598 -20.07 -22.48 -18.71
CA ILE A 598 -19.26 -22.79 -17.52
C ILE A 598 -20.15 -23.36 -16.41
N LEU A 599 -21.28 -22.70 -16.11
CA LEU A 599 -22.22 -23.13 -15.08
C LEU A 599 -22.90 -24.46 -15.43
N ALA A 600 -23.23 -24.71 -16.70
CA ALA A 600 -23.84 -25.96 -17.14
C ALA A 600 -22.87 -27.16 -17.09
N LYS A 601 -21.58 -26.92 -17.36
CA LYS A 601 -20.52 -27.96 -17.25
C LYS A 601 -20.07 -28.20 -15.81
N SER A 602 -20.39 -27.29 -14.91
CA SER A 602 -20.02 -27.32 -13.50
C SER A 602 -21.21 -27.71 -12.64
N ASP A 603 -20.98 -28.24 -11.44
CA ASP A 603 -22.07 -28.45 -10.48
C ASP A 603 -22.41 -27.11 -9.80
N ALA A 604 -23.09 -26.23 -10.52
CA ALA A 604 -23.39 -24.86 -10.07
C ALA A 604 -24.24 -24.82 -8.78
N SER A 605 -24.85 -25.94 -8.37
CA SER A 605 -25.57 -26.05 -7.10
C SER A 605 -24.66 -25.93 -5.87
N ARG A 606 -23.36 -26.18 -6.04
CA ARG A 606 -22.34 -26.12 -4.98
C ARG A 606 -21.70 -24.76 -4.80
N LEU A 607 -21.81 -23.89 -5.81
CA LEU A 607 -21.33 -22.53 -5.70
C LEU A 607 -22.15 -21.82 -4.63
N GLU A 608 -21.45 -21.19 -3.70
CA GLU A 608 -22.01 -20.34 -2.66
C GLU A 608 -22.11 -18.91 -3.16
N TYR A 609 -21.13 -18.50 -3.97
CA TYR A 609 -20.96 -17.17 -4.50
C TYR A 609 -20.53 -17.20 -5.96
N VAL A 610 -21.21 -16.40 -6.79
CA VAL A 610 -20.81 -16.14 -8.18
C VAL A 610 -20.72 -14.63 -8.36
N GLU A 611 -19.57 -14.13 -8.80
CA GLU A 611 -19.37 -12.72 -9.14
C GLU A 611 -19.03 -12.59 -10.62
N CYS A 612 -19.71 -11.71 -11.36
CA CYS A 612 -19.44 -11.49 -12.79
C CYS A 612 -19.26 -10.01 -13.10
N SER A 613 -18.03 -9.56 -13.34
CA SER A 613 -17.76 -8.15 -13.66
C SER A 613 -18.38 -7.79 -15.02
N LEU A 614 -19.46 -7.00 -15.06
CA LEU A 614 -20.04 -6.55 -16.34
C LEU A 614 -19.37 -5.23 -16.77
N THR A 615 -18.55 -5.27 -17.81
CA THR A 615 -17.91 -4.05 -18.33
C THR A 615 -18.80 -3.26 -19.30
N SER A 616 -19.95 -3.77 -19.75
CA SER A 616 -20.82 -3.01 -20.68
C SER A 616 -22.23 -3.57 -20.83
N LEU A 617 -23.22 -2.73 -20.50
CA LEU A 617 -24.67 -2.73 -20.84
C LEU A 617 -25.68 -3.32 -19.81
N PRO A 618 -26.73 -2.55 -19.44
CA PRO A 618 -27.86 -3.04 -18.65
C PRO A 618 -28.63 -4.21 -19.30
N ALA A 619 -28.62 -4.29 -20.64
CA ALA A 619 -29.31 -5.34 -21.38
C ALA A 619 -28.74 -6.75 -21.11
N SER A 620 -27.43 -6.86 -20.85
CA SER A 620 -26.83 -8.15 -20.47
C SER A 620 -27.22 -8.60 -19.07
N TYR A 621 -27.57 -7.69 -18.16
CA TYR A 621 -27.89 -8.05 -16.78
C TYR A 621 -29.13 -8.96 -16.67
N ALA A 622 -30.18 -8.66 -17.43
CA ALA A 622 -31.38 -9.51 -17.49
C ALA A 622 -31.10 -10.89 -18.11
N ALA A 623 -30.14 -10.98 -19.05
CA ALA A 623 -29.70 -12.25 -19.59
C ALA A 623 -28.94 -13.06 -18.53
N TYR A 624 -28.02 -12.43 -17.79
CA TYR A 624 -27.30 -13.06 -16.67
C TYR A 624 -28.23 -13.60 -15.58
N GLN A 625 -29.23 -12.82 -15.18
CA GLN A 625 -30.20 -13.24 -14.16
C GLN A 625 -30.96 -14.52 -14.53
N LYS A 626 -31.18 -14.79 -15.83
CA LYS A 626 -31.82 -16.02 -16.30
C LYS A 626 -30.91 -17.24 -16.27
N LEU A 627 -29.59 -17.03 -16.26
CA LEU A 627 -28.57 -18.07 -16.33
C LEU A 627 -28.09 -18.55 -14.96
N ILE A 628 -28.13 -17.66 -13.96
CA ILE A 628 -27.78 -18.00 -12.60
C ILE A 628 -28.81 -19.01 -12.04
N PRO A 629 -28.37 -20.08 -11.35
CA PRO A 629 -29.28 -21.05 -10.76
C PRO A 629 -30.34 -20.37 -9.89
N LYS A 630 -31.59 -20.84 -9.96
CA LYS A 630 -32.68 -20.33 -9.11
C LYS A 630 -32.42 -20.46 -7.60
N THR A 631 -31.41 -21.23 -7.20
CA THR A 631 -30.95 -21.35 -5.82
C THR A 631 -30.14 -20.14 -5.37
N HIS A 632 -29.81 -19.19 -6.24
CA HIS A 632 -29.06 -17.99 -5.93
C HIS A 632 -29.92 -16.73 -6.09
N GLN A 633 -29.69 -15.77 -5.21
CA GLN A 633 -30.30 -14.45 -5.22
C GLN A 633 -29.26 -13.39 -5.55
N HIS A 634 -29.68 -12.35 -6.26
CA HIS A 634 -28.83 -11.18 -6.46
C HIS A 634 -28.67 -10.40 -5.15
N CYS A 635 -27.44 -10.08 -4.78
CA CYS A 635 -27.10 -9.42 -3.52
C CYS A 635 -26.57 -7.99 -3.69
N GLY A 636 -26.72 -7.40 -4.88
CA GLY A 636 -26.20 -6.07 -5.21
C GLY A 636 -25.04 -6.14 -6.20
N GLY A 637 -24.90 -5.08 -7.00
CA GLY A 637 -23.85 -4.97 -8.03
C GLY A 637 -23.79 -6.19 -8.95
N TYR A 638 -22.68 -6.92 -8.87
CA TYR A 638 -22.34 -8.06 -9.72
C TYR A 638 -22.24 -9.39 -8.97
N LEU A 639 -22.82 -9.47 -7.77
CA LEU A 639 -22.72 -10.63 -6.89
C LEU A 639 -24.06 -11.39 -6.77
N TRP A 640 -23.99 -12.71 -6.94
CA TRP A 640 -25.07 -13.64 -6.67
C TRP A 640 -24.66 -14.61 -5.58
N CYS A 641 -25.49 -14.74 -4.54
CA CYS A 641 -25.25 -15.63 -3.40
C CYS A 641 -26.34 -16.69 -3.30
N ARG A 642 -26.01 -17.88 -2.79
CA ARG A 642 -27.01 -18.92 -2.53
C ARG A 642 -28.08 -18.44 -1.53
N HIS A 643 -29.35 -18.78 -1.77
CA HIS A 643 -30.51 -18.27 -1.00
C HIS A 643 -30.44 -18.52 0.50
N ASP A 644 -29.89 -19.66 0.93
CA ASP A 644 -29.71 -20.00 2.34
C ASP A 644 -28.62 -19.15 3.02
N LEU A 645 -27.61 -18.72 2.25
CA LEU A 645 -26.55 -17.82 2.71
C LEU A 645 -27.00 -16.36 2.72
N SER A 646 -27.75 -15.91 1.70
CA SER A 646 -28.33 -14.56 1.70
C SER A 646 -29.26 -14.38 2.90
N THR A 647 -30.09 -15.38 3.19
CA THR A 647 -30.98 -15.35 4.35
C THR A 647 -30.18 -15.21 5.64
N LYS A 648 -29.08 -15.95 5.84
CA LYS A 648 -28.22 -15.78 7.02
C LYS A 648 -27.58 -14.39 7.09
N LEU A 649 -27.03 -13.90 5.98
CA LEU A 649 -26.39 -12.57 5.93
C LEU A 649 -27.38 -11.44 6.31
N PHE A 650 -28.64 -11.54 5.89
CA PHE A 650 -29.66 -10.53 6.18
C PHE A 650 -30.44 -10.76 7.49
N THR A 651 -30.65 -12.01 7.93
CA THR A 651 -31.41 -12.29 9.18
C THR A 651 -30.58 -12.23 10.45
N THR A 652 -29.27 -12.50 10.39
CA THR A 652 -28.40 -12.32 11.57
C THR A 652 -28.25 -10.83 11.95
N ALA A 653 -28.51 -9.90 11.02
CA ALA A 653 -28.52 -8.46 11.29
C ALA A 653 -29.83 -7.92 11.86
N ILE A 654 -30.94 -8.69 11.85
CA ILE A 654 -32.28 -8.23 12.24
C ILE A 654 -32.74 -8.84 13.59
N ASN A 655 -32.15 -9.97 14.00
CA ASN A 655 -32.60 -10.72 15.19
C ASN A 655 -31.71 -10.56 16.44
N HIS A 656 -30.77 -9.61 16.42
CA HIS A 656 -29.96 -9.18 17.56
C HIS A 656 -29.97 -7.66 17.64
#